data_AF-H3GPA3-F1
#
_entry.id   AF-H3GPA3-F1
#
_cell.length_a   1.000
_cell.length_b   1.000
_cell.length_c   1.000
_cell.angle_alpha   90.00
_cell.angle_beta   90.00
_cell.angle_gamma   90.00
#
_symmetry.space_group_name_H-M   'P 1'
#
loop_
_entity.id
_entity.type
_entity.pdbx_description
1 polymer ?
#
loop_
_entity_poly.entity_id
_entity_poly.type
_entity_poly.pdbx_seq_one_letter_code
_entity_poly.pdbx_strand_id
1 'polypeptide(L)'
;MKFPQEEQEAHEAKECVVTERRRHIAADALLVNEEIVCGWCQQMVKKRKLLDHQEDECSERERPCPNAVNGCKEWVPVGKFDEHMRTDCVVTVERNTLAARAREKNSPVTCPECGVVVRLRYLDRHFRDECVSRVVPCKNVAHGCKARLRWRDRHLHEDFLSLSKDRSMLQFKTGGNAYIAINNSKNQASSQSSWDLSPPWTAEYYVWMVNAEEEILSLHRSSLELMETVAVNTLENEQWQAKSDACKKKLKELKQKRKRKASDRAQGAHLSGEDMSNAAKQLAEDFNEAESGLLATRKEVALARGWIEANIVEAKRVLDADVPDEEAKQALLTAVADQTAQFLQERMLLVQLLPAADRAVLSDLEAWAKQLSSGNPSKEQKAERQRKAAEQNKLLKKRNEFQVSLEALDPEGADFSRLQRRYEREIANVDAKLALVSENKSTQLLERCGRHIIASSTKNVISLVAGPKGEVIFYRPSGAKAARDVNFQVRLERNRWNHVVFSAGAKELSLFLNGELRTTRRGVFDLPMSRIGSKDKSESFQGFIHEVRYWKESRTIEQIRQTAASILHVAKCKSLLGYWTFEEGLGDLVDDMSLKLPRSACLETNWVTYDSPQVRKRFGLPPTPSLRDQTCCVVNQKLKLLAQRARDRELEVVPCRQHCEQVVASRHLESHHRAECVHRMVVCKEVGCDQVFRLSDESEHLRTKCERHLLRDELVRRFHDKRELVECVLNCPERVQRRLLTLHCHKECVNRLITCPWDDCGETIVAKTLSVHLDRDCLSKIKETRRTM
;
A
#
# COMPACT_ATOMS: atom_id res chain seq x y z
N MET A 1 -17.94 -137.99 -66.60
CA MET A 1 -17.10 -139.06 -66.01
C MET A 1 -16.59 -138.53 -64.68
N LYS A 2 -17.02 -139.13 -63.56
CA LYS A 2 -16.51 -138.77 -62.22
C LYS A 2 -15.31 -139.67 -61.96
N PHE A 3 -14.12 -139.07 -61.76
CA PHE A 3 -12.92 -139.81 -61.36
C PHE A 3 -13.10 -140.33 -59.91
N PRO A 4 -12.58 -141.53 -59.58
CA PRO A 4 -12.57 -142.04 -58.21
C PRO A 4 -11.81 -141.11 -57.26
N GLN A 5 -12.38 -140.82 -56.09
CA GLN A 5 -11.85 -139.84 -55.13
C GLN A 5 -10.44 -140.19 -54.62
N GLU A 6 -10.10 -141.48 -54.52
CA GLU A 6 -8.76 -141.93 -54.11
C GLU A 6 -7.65 -141.56 -55.11
N GLU A 7 -7.97 -141.54 -56.41
CA GLU A 7 -7.00 -141.15 -57.45
C GLU A 7 -6.76 -139.64 -57.46
N GLN A 8 -7.77 -138.86 -57.09
CA GLN A 8 -7.65 -137.40 -56.94
C GLN A 8 -6.81 -137.02 -55.71
N GLU A 9 -7.01 -137.72 -54.59
CA GLU A 9 -6.22 -137.51 -53.36
C GLU A 9 -4.75 -137.94 -53.56
N ALA A 10 -4.48 -138.99 -54.33
CA ALA A 10 -3.11 -139.39 -54.68
C ALA A 10 -2.39 -138.36 -55.59
N HIS A 11 -3.09 -137.79 -56.58
CA HIS A 11 -2.54 -136.75 -57.45
C HIS A 11 -2.28 -135.45 -56.68
N GLU A 12 -3.20 -135.03 -55.80
CA GLU A 12 -3.02 -133.83 -54.96
C GLU A 12 -1.86 -133.96 -53.96
N ALA A 13 -1.55 -135.18 -53.52
CA ALA A 13 -0.47 -135.46 -52.57
C ALA A 13 0.94 -135.52 -53.20
N LYS A 14 1.08 -135.92 -54.48
CA LYS A 14 2.39 -136.22 -55.08
C LYS A 14 2.71 -135.52 -56.40
N GLU A 15 1.73 -135.07 -57.19
CA GLU A 15 1.97 -134.62 -58.58
C GLU A 15 1.24 -133.32 -58.98
N CYS A 16 0.39 -132.76 -58.12
CA CYS A 16 -0.37 -131.54 -58.43
C CYS A 16 0.44 -130.25 -58.17
N VAL A 17 0.83 -129.59 -59.26
CA VAL A 17 1.57 -128.31 -59.29
C VAL A 17 0.82 -127.19 -58.53
N VAL A 18 -0.51 -127.23 -58.48
CA VAL A 18 -1.33 -126.20 -57.80
C VAL A 18 -1.22 -126.32 -56.27
N THR A 19 -1.20 -127.53 -55.72
CA THR A 19 -1.02 -127.73 -54.26
C THR A 19 0.40 -127.41 -53.82
N GLU A 20 1.41 -127.74 -54.63
CA GLU A 20 2.80 -127.37 -54.35
C GLU A 20 3.00 -125.85 -54.35
N ARG A 21 2.42 -125.14 -55.34
CA ARG A 21 2.44 -123.68 -55.39
C ARG A 21 1.66 -123.04 -54.23
N ARG A 22 0.54 -123.64 -53.78
CA ARG A 22 -0.20 -123.20 -52.58
C ARG A 22 0.61 -123.39 -51.29
N ARG A 23 1.40 -124.46 -51.17
CA ARG A 23 2.30 -124.66 -50.02
C ARG A 23 3.42 -123.62 -49.99
N HIS A 24 4.01 -123.29 -51.15
CA HIS A 24 4.99 -122.20 -51.25
C HIS A 24 4.41 -120.83 -50.88
N ILE A 25 3.22 -120.49 -51.39
CA ILE A 25 2.54 -119.22 -51.06
C ILE A 25 2.18 -119.16 -49.56
N ALA A 26 1.79 -120.29 -48.94
CA ALA A 26 1.51 -120.35 -47.51
C ALA A 26 2.77 -120.22 -46.64
N ALA A 27 3.92 -120.74 -47.09
CA ALA A 27 5.21 -120.58 -46.43
C ALA A 27 5.72 -119.13 -46.52
N ASP A 28 5.59 -118.48 -47.69
CA ASP A 28 5.98 -117.07 -47.87
C ASP A 28 5.07 -116.12 -47.06
N ALA A 29 3.79 -116.45 -46.87
CA ALA A 29 2.85 -115.64 -46.08
C ALA A 29 3.19 -115.59 -44.57
N LEU A 30 3.91 -116.58 -44.04
CA LEU A 30 4.38 -116.61 -42.64
C LEU A 30 5.56 -115.64 -42.40
N LEU A 31 6.46 -115.47 -43.38
CA LEU A 31 7.60 -114.53 -43.33
C LEU A 31 7.20 -113.05 -43.49
N VAL A 32 6.04 -112.76 -44.09
CA VAL A 32 5.55 -111.40 -44.36
C VAL A 32 4.89 -110.73 -43.14
N ASN A 33 4.45 -111.52 -42.14
CA ASN A 33 3.79 -111.04 -40.93
C ASN A 33 4.69 -111.03 -39.68
N GLU A 34 6.00 -111.28 -39.82
CA GLU A 34 6.96 -111.11 -38.70
C GLU A 34 6.88 -109.69 -38.12
N GLU A 35 6.82 -109.61 -36.79
CA GLU A 35 6.89 -108.35 -36.05
C GLU A 35 8.36 -107.94 -35.89
N ILE A 36 8.70 -106.77 -36.42
CA ILE A 36 10.05 -106.23 -36.38
C ILE A 36 10.04 -104.91 -35.62
N VAL A 37 11.07 -104.66 -34.83
CA VAL A 37 11.21 -103.42 -34.06
C VAL A 37 11.61 -102.30 -35.03
N CYS A 38 10.86 -101.20 -35.01
CA CYS A 38 11.22 -100.01 -35.76
C CYS A 38 12.55 -99.44 -35.24
N GLY A 39 13.56 -99.37 -36.10
CA GLY A 39 14.88 -98.88 -35.74
C GLY A 39 14.94 -97.41 -35.32
N TRP A 40 13.87 -96.64 -35.51
CA TRP A 40 13.81 -95.20 -35.21
C TRP A 40 13.10 -94.91 -33.88
N CYS A 41 11.87 -95.41 -33.68
CA CYS A 41 11.09 -95.17 -32.45
C CYS A 41 11.04 -96.38 -31.50
N GLN A 42 11.66 -97.51 -31.86
CA GLN A 42 11.68 -98.77 -31.11
C GLN A 42 10.29 -99.41 -30.86
N GLN A 43 9.25 -98.98 -31.57
CA GLN A 43 7.92 -99.60 -31.51
C GLN A 43 7.85 -100.87 -32.37
N MET A 44 7.06 -101.85 -31.93
CA MET A 44 6.86 -103.13 -32.64
C MET A 44 5.90 -102.93 -33.82
N VAL A 45 6.35 -103.22 -35.04
CA VAL A 45 5.57 -103.03 -36.27
C VAL A 45 5.68 -104.27 -37.16
N LYS A 46 4.62 -104.61 -37.88
CA LYS A 46 4.66 -105.71 -38.87
C LYS A 46 5.59 -105.34 -40.02
N LYS A 47 6.49 -106.24 -40.43
CA LYS A 47 7.52 -106.04 -41.47
C LYS A 47 6.99 -105.39 -42.75
N ARG A 48 5.79 -105.78 -43.21
CA ARG A 48 5.12 -105.19 -44.40
C ARG A 48 4.70 -103.72 -44.24
N LYS A 49 4.44 -103.26 -43.02
CA LYS A 49 4.00 -101.89 -42.67
C LYS A 49 5.13 -101.07 -42.06
N LEU A 50 6.35 -101.59 -42.02
CA LEU A 50 7.49 -100.89 -41.42
C LEU A 50 7.79 -99.59 -42.16
N LEU A 51 7.70 -99.60 -43.49
CA LEU A 51 7.88 -98.42 -44.34
C LEU A 51 6.76 -97.40 -44.12
N ASP A 52 5.49 -97.83 -44.20
CA ASP A 52 4.33 -96.95 -43.91
C ASP A 52 4.43 -96.32 -42.51
N HIS A 53 4.83 -97.11 -41.51
CA HIS A 53 5.04 -96.61 -40.16
C HIS A 53 6.18 -95.59 -40.10
N GLN A 54 7.33 -95.85 -40.75
CA GLN A 54 8.47 -94.93 -40.77
C GLN A 54 8.15 -93.60 -41.48
N GLU A 55 7.37 -93.62 -42.56
CA GLU A 55 7.08 -92.44 -43.37
C GLU A 55 5.92 -91.58 -42.82
N ASP A 56 4.87 -92.22 -42.28
CA ASP A 56 3.63 -91.53 -41.93
C ASP A 56 3.32 -91.49 -40.43
N GLU A 57 3.65 -92.53 -39.67
CA GLU A 57 3.20 -92.68 -38.28
C GLU A 57 4.30 -92.46 -37.21
N CYS A 58 5.58 -92.66 -37.56
CA CYS A 58 6.69 -92.69 -36.62
C CYS A 58 6.95 -91.31 -35.98
N SER A 59 7.08 -91.26 -34.65
CA SER A 59 7.34 -90.02 -33.90
C SER A 59 8.74 -89.45 -34.13
N GLU A 60 9.71 -90.31 -34.46
CA GLU A 60 11.10 -89.94 -34.73
C GLU A 60 11.36 -89.58 -36.20
N ARG A 61 10.30 -89.54 -37.04
CA ARG A 61 10.43 -89.07 -38.43
C ARG A 61 10.72 -87.58 -38.45
N GLU A 62 11.72 -87.18 -39.23
CA GLU A 62 12.08 -85.76 -39.37
C GLU A 62 11.17 -85.06 -40.37
N ARG A 63 10.59 -83.95 -39.93
CA ARG A 63 9.80 -83.05 -40.79
C ARG A 63 10.29 -81.61 -40.55
N PRO A 64 10.14 -80.70 -41.53
CA PRO A 64 10.51 -79.32 -41.32
C PRO A 64 9.64 -78.71 -40.22
N CYS A 65 10.22 -77.84 -39.39
CA CYS A 65 9.52 -77.16 -38.32
C CYS A 65 8.21 -76.51 -38.83
N PRO A 66 7.10 -76.53 -38.05
CA PRO A 66 5.84 -75.86 -38.45
C PRO A 66 6.01 -74.37 -38.78
N ASN A 67 7.00 -73.70 -38.19
CA ASN A 67 7.37 -72.32 -38.48
C ASN A 67 8.36 -72.16 -39.66
N ALA A 68 8.57 -73.18 -40.49
CA ALA A 68 9.52 -73.12 -41.60
C ALA A 68 9.16 -72.05 -42.63
N VAL A 69 7.86 -71.87 -42.88
CA VAL A 69 7.33 -70.79 -43.73
C VAL A 69 7.68 -69.40 -43.17
N ASN A 70 7.84 -69.28 -41.85
CA ASN A 70 8.17 -68.04 -41.15
C ASN A 70 9.68 -67.88 -40.89
N GLY A 71 10.54 -68.78 -41.40
CA GLY A 71 11.99 -68.63 -41.39
C GLY A 71 12.78 -69.63 -40.54
N CYS A 72 12.15 -70.59 -39.86
CA CYS A 72 12.89 -71.64 -39.14
C CYS A 72 13.35 -72.75 -40.10
N LYS A 73 14.66 -73.02 -40.20
CA LYS A 73 15.21 -73.97 -41.18
C LYS A 73 15.47 -75.37 -40.62
N GLU A 74 15.07 -75.63 -39.39
CA GLU A 74 15.38 -76.89 -38.69
C GLU A 74 14.39 -77.99 -39.05
N TRP A 75 14.93 -79.21 -39.21
CA TRP A 75 14.18 -80.44 -39.36
C TRP A 75 14.17 -81.14 -38.01
N VAL A 76 12.99 -81.47 -37.51
CA VAL A 76 12.81 -81.94 -36.15
C VAL A 76 11.94 -83.20 -36.17
N PRO A 77 12.19 -84.18 -35.27
CA PRO A 77 11.27 -85.28 -35.02
C PRO A 77 9.87 -84.78 -34.67
N VAL A 78 8.83 -85.32 -35.30
CA VAL A 78 7.44 -84.90 -35.08
C VAL A 78 7.04 -84.99 -33.59
N GLY A 79 7.53 -86.00 -32.86
CA GLY A 79 7.28 -86.15 -31.42
C GLY A 79 7.93 -85.06 -30.54
N LYS A 80 8.94 -84.34 -31.06
CA LYS A 80 9.69 -83.29 -30.33
C LYS A 80 9.39 -81.88 -30.83
N PHE A 81 8.41 -81.71 -31.72
CA PHE A 81 8.01 -80.40 -32.24
C PHE A 81 7.64 -79.41 -31.13
N ASP A 82 6.87 -79.83 -30.13
CA ASP A 82 6.45 -78.96 -29.03
C ASP A 82 7.60 -78.55 -28.11
N GLU A 83 8.62 -79.41 -27.99
CA GLU A 83 9.85 -79.13 -27.24
C GLU A 83 10.67 -78.10 -27.99
N HIS A 84 11.02 -78.38 -29.26
CA HIS A 84 11.72 -77.44 -30.14
C HIS A 84 11.03 -76.08 -30.23
N MET A 85 9.70 -76.04 -30.37
CA MET A 85 8.93 -74.79 -30.44
C MET A 85 9.04 -73.93 -29.17
N ARG A 86 9.28 -74.54 -28.01
CA ARG A 86 9.43 -73.83 -26.73
C ARG A 86 10.86 -73.39 -26.46
N THR A 87 11.86 -74.19 -26.83
CA THR A 87 13.26 -73.98 -26.43
C THR A 87 14.14 -73.45 -27.55
N ASP A 88 14.01 -74.00 -28.77
CA ASP A 88 15.05 -73.88 -29.80
C ASP A 88 14.58 -73.18 -31.08
N CYS A 89 13.26 -73.11 -31.33
CA CYS A 89 12.72 -72.49 -32.54
C CYS A 89 12.99 -70.98 -32.57
N VAL A 90 13.93 -70.56 -33.42
CA VAL A 90 14.35 -69.15 -33.60
C VAL A 90 13.15 -68.21 -33.77
N VAL A 91 12.15 -68.58 -34.59
CA VAL A 91 10.95 -67.76 -34.85
C VAL A 91 10.10 -67.56 -33.58
N THR A 92 9.91 -68.61 -32.78
CA THR A 92 9.12 -68.54 -31.55
C THR A 92 9.89 -67.79 -30.45
N VAL A 93 11.20 -68.02 -30.34
CA VAL A 93 12.09 -67.30 -29.42
C VAL A 93 12.11 -65.80 -29.77
N GLU A 94 12.26 -65.44 -31.04
CA GLU A 94 12.18 -64.05 -31.50
C GLU A 94 10.81 -63.42 -31.23
N ARG A 95 9.70 -64.12 -31.50
CA ARG A 95 8.36 -63.65 -31.16
C ARG A 95 8.20 -63.42 -29.66
N ASN A 96 8.68 -64.35 -28.83
CA ASN A 96 8.60 -64.25 -27.38
C ASN A 96 9.48 -63.12 -26.83
N THR A 97 10.68 -62.91 -27.38
CA THR A 97 11.55 -61.78 -27.01
C THR A 97 10.96 -60.44 -27.44
N LEU A 98 10.34 -60.35 -28.62
CA LEU A 98 9.60 -59.15 -29.05
C LEU A 98 8.39 -58.89 -28.14
N ALA A 99 7.64 -59.92 -27.78
CA ALA A 99 6.52 -59.82 -26.84
C ALA A 99 7.00 -59.39 -25.44
N ALA A 100 8.15 -59.91 -24.96
CA ALA A 100 8.76 -59.51 -23.69
C ALA A 100 9.19 -58.03 -23.73
N ARG A 101 9.88 -57.58 -24.77
CA ARG A 101 10.24 -56.17 -24.98
C ARG A 101 9.01 -55.27 -25.09
N ALA A 102 7.93 -55.74 -25.71
CA ALA A 102 6.67 -55.00 -25.78
C ALA A 102 5.98 -54.89 -24.41
N ARG A 103 6.01 -55.94 -23.59
CA ARG A 103 5.51 -55.91 -22.20
C ARG A 103 6.32 -54.94 -21.34
N GLU A 104 7.64 -54.99 -21.42
CA GLU A 104 8.54 -54.06 -20.72
C GLU A 104 8.26 -52.60 -21.10
N LYS A 105 8.18 -52.29 -22.40
CA LYS A 105 7.83 -50.94 -22.90
C LYS A 105 6.44 -50.46 -22.47
N ASN A 106 5.50 -51.37 -22.23
CA ASN A 106 4.15 -51.05 -21.77
C ASN A 106 3.98 -51.14 -20.25
N SER A 107 5.04 -51.47 -19.51
CA SER A 107 5.00 -51.53 -18.05
C SER A 107 4.68 -50.15 -17.45
N PRO A 108 3.84 -50.10 -16.40
CA PRO A 108 3.53 -48.85 -15.70
C PRO A 108 4.74 -48.42 -14.85
N VAL A 109 5.17 -47.17 -15.03
CA VAL A 109 6.26 -46.55 -14.29
C VAL A 109 5.77 -45.22 -13.71
N THR A 110 6.11 -44.98 -12.44
CA THR A 110 5.77 -43.72 -11.77
C THR A 110 6.79 -42.64 -12.14
N CYS A 111 6.30 -41.49 -12.61
CA CYS A 111 7.16 -40.35 -12.88
C CYS A 111 7.78 -39.83 -11.56
N PRO A 112 9.12 -39.73 -11.46
CA PRO A 112 9.80 -39.29 -10.23
C PRO A 112 9.50 -37.84 -9.85
N GLU A 113 9.11 -37.00 -10.82
CA GLU A 113 8.94 -35.56 -10.61
C GLU A 113 7.50 -35.15 -10.27
N CYS A 114 6.49 -35.86 -10.79
CA CYS A 114 5.07 -35.51 -10.60
C CYS A 114 4.22 -36.64 -9.99
N GLY A 115 4.76 -37.85 -9.85
CA GLY A 115 4.05 -39.00 -9.27
C GLY A 115 2.99 -39.63 -10.17
N VAL A 116 2.77 -39.14 -11.39
CA VAL A 116 1.81 -39.72 -12.34
C VAL A 116 2.36 -41.04 -12.91
N VAL A 117 1.52 -42.06 -12.96
CA VAL A 117 1.86 -43.37 -13.54
C VAL A 117 1.66 -43.32 -15.06
N VAL A 118 2.72 -43.62 -15.81
CA VAL A 118 2.72 -43.64 -17.29
C VAL A 118 3.37 -44.92 -17.80
N ARG A 119 3.08 -45.32 -19.04
CA ARG A 119 3.80 -46.46 -19.66
C ARG A 119 5.25 -46.07 -19.93
N LEU A 120 6.21 -46.97 -19.71
CA LEU A 120 7.64 -46.71 -19.91
C LEU A 120 7.95 -46.07 -21.28
N ARG A 121 7.33 -46.56 -22.36
CA ARG A 121 7.51 -46.01 -23.71
C ARG A 121 7.03 -44.57 -23.91
N TYR A 122 6.21 -44.04 -23.00
CA TYR A 122 5.69 -42.67 -23.03
C TYR A 122 6.33 -41.79 -21.95
N LEU A 123 7.23 -42.32 -21.12
CA LEU A 123 7.85 -41.56 -20.03
C LEU A 123 8.62 -40.32 -20.56
N ASP A 124 9.36 -40.46 -21.65
CA ASP A 124 10.08 -39.34 -22.27
C ASP A 124 9.13 -38.27 -22.84
N ARG A 125 8.05 -38.70 -23.49
CA ARG A 125 7.01 -37.78 -23.99
C ARG A 125 6.33 -37.08 -22.83
N HIS A 126 6.04 -37.80 -21.75
CA HIS A 126 5.48 -37.25 -20.53
C HIS A 126 6.40 -36.14 -19.98
N PHE A 127 7.71 -36.38 -19.81
CA PHE A 127 8.64 -35.36 -19.32
C PHE A 127 8.68 -34.10 -20.19
N ARG A 128 8.62 -34.24 -21.52
CA ARG A 128 8.69 -33.10 -22.44
C ARG A 128 7.37 -32.31 -22.54
N ASP A 129 6.25 -33.01 -22.62
CA ASP A 129 5.00 -32.41 -23.12
C ASP A 129 3.88 -32.35 -22.07
N GLU A 130 3.83 -33.31 -21.14
CA GLU A 130 2.67 -33.52 -20.26
C GLU A 130 2.98 -33.26 -18.79
N CYS A 131 4.22 -33.48 -18.35
CA CYS A 131 4.62 -33.43 -16.94
C CYS A 131 4.42 -32.03 -16.36
N VAL A 132 3.68 -31.93 -15.26
CA VAL A 132 3.42 -30.65 -14.57
C VAL A 132 4.65 -30.08 -13.85
N SER A 133 5.63 -30.93 -13.54
CA SER A 133 6.90 -30.54 -12.93
C SER A 133 7.97 -30.18 -13.98
N ARG A 134 7.68 -30.31 -15.28
CA ARG A 134 8.63 -29.96 -16.35
C ARG A 134 8.98 -28.47 -16.30
N VAL A 135 10.23 -28.14 -16.61
CA VAL A 135 10.71 -26.76 -16.57
C VAL A 135 10.50 -26.09 -17.92
N VAL A 136 9.62 -25.09 -17.96
CA VAL A 136 9.29 -24.30 -19.15
C VAL A 136 9.72 -22.83 -18.98
N PRO A 137 10.05 -22.12 -20.08
CA PRO A 137 10.24 -20.68 -20.02
C PRO A 137 8.93 -19.94 -19.78
N CYS A 138 9.02 -18.73 -19.21
CA CYS A 138 7.91 -17.79 -19.11
C CYS A 138 7.34 -17.42 -20.49
N LYS A 139 6.03 -17.13 -20.58
CA LYS A 139 5.34 -16.66 -21.79
C LYS A 139 6.01 -15.41 -22.38
N ASN A 140 6.50 -14.53 -21.50
CA ASN A 140 7.15 -13.28 -21.87
C ASN A 140 8.66 -13.41 -22.10
N VAL A 141 9.17 -14.62 -22.37
CA VAL A 141 10.60 -14.84 -22.70
C VAL A 141 11.04 -14.01 -23.90
N ALA A 142 10.18 -13.89 -24.92
CA ALA A 142 10.42 -13.05 -26.10
C ALA A 142 10.53 -11.55 -25.76
N HIS A 143 9.92 -11.11 -24.66
CA HIS A 143 9.94 -9.72 -24.18
C HIS A 143 11.02 -9.48 -23.11
N GLY A 144 11.92 -10.44 -22.89
CA GLY A 144 13.08 -10.29 -22.00
C GLY A 144 12.97 -10.96 -20.63
N CYS A 145 11.90 -11.72 -20.35
CA CYS A 145 11.82 -12.51 -19.11
C CYS A 145 12.75 -13.73 -19.17
N LYS A 146 13.68 -13.87 -18.23
CA LYS A 146 14.63 -15.00 -18.17
C LYS A 146 14.16 -16.17 -17.27
N ALA A 147 12.96 -16.10 -16.72
CA ALA A 147 12.46 -17.09 -15.77
C ALA A 147 12.21 -18.45 -16.43
N ARG A 148 12.68 -19.52 -15.79
CA ARG A 148 12.39 -20.91 -16.10
C ARG A 148 11.72 -21.54 -14.89
N LEU A 149 10.49 -22.01 -15.06
CA LEU A 149 9.61 -22.39 -13.97
C LEU A 149 9.04 -23.78 -14.24
N ARG A 150 8.64 -24.48 -13.18
CA ARG A 150 7.83 -25.69 -13.35
C ARG A 150 6.50 -25.29 -13.99
N TRP A 151 5.99 -26.09 -14.92
CA TRP A 151 4.73 -25.80 -15.63
C TRP A 151 3.58 -25.48 -14.67
N ARG A 152 3.45 -26.25 -13.58
CA ARG A 152 2.45 -26.00 -12.54
C ARG A 152 2.59 -24.65 -11.85
N ASP A 153 3.79 -24.09 -11.72
CA ASP A 153 4.07 -22.85 -11.00
C ASP A 153 4.12 -21.64 -11.95
N ARG A 154 4.10 -21.88 -13.27
CA ARG A 154 4.17 -20.84 -14.30
C ARG A 154 3.06 -19.79 -14.16
N HIS A 155 1.84 -20.23 -13.83
CA HIS A 155 0.71 -19.32 -13.65
C HIS A 155 0.96 -18.33 -12.50
N LEU A 156 1.58 -18.74 -11.39
CA LEU A 156 1.89 -17.84 -10.26
C LEU A 156 2.88 -16.72 -10.63
N HIS A 157 3.69 -16.92 -11.67
CA HIS A 157 4.60 -15.91 -12.20
C HIS A 157 3.94 -14.99 -13.23
N GLU A 158 2.99 -15.53 -13.99
CA GLU A 158 2.34 -14.85 -15.12
C GLU A 158 1.05 -14.13 -14.73
N ASP A 159 0.37 -14.58 -13.67
CA ASP A 159 -0.98 -14.16 -13.33
C ASP A 159 -1.01 -12.72 -12.80
N PHE A 160 -1.40 -11.83 -13.70
CA PHE A 160 -1.35 -10.38 -13.51
C PHE A 160 -2.31 -9.88 -12.42
N LEU A 161 -3.46 -10.56 -12.22
CA LEU A 161 -4.52 -10.07 -11.34
C LEU A 161 -4.30 -10.45 -9.87
N SER A 162 -3.79 -11.66 -9.60
CA SER A 162 -3.54 -12.15 -8.25
C SER A 162 -2.37 -11.46 -7.54
N LEU A 163 -1.44 -10.87 -8.31
CA LEU A 163 -0.22 -10.22 -7.82
C LEU A 163 -0.35 -8.68 -7.69
N SER A 164 -1.49 -8.12 -8.10
CA SER A 164 -1.63 -6.68 -8.37
C SER A 164 -1.95 -5.78 -7.17
N LYS A 165 -1.90 -6.26 -5.92
CA LYS A 165 -2.12 -5.34 -4.78
C LYS A 165 -1.08 -4.22 -4.83
N ASP A 166 -1.54 -2.98 -4.70
CA ASP A 166 -0.66 -1.84 -4.63
C ASP A 166 0.19 -1.95 -3.37
N ARG A 167 1.39 -1.40 -3.44
CA ARG A 167 2.30 -1.37 -2.32
C ARG A 167 1.58 -0.69 -1.14
N SER A 168 1.68 -1.22 0.08
CA SER A 168 1.28 -0.54 1.31
C SER A 168 2.48 -0.06 2.12
N MET A 169 2.22 0.90 3.00
CA MET A 169 3.13 1.39 4.03
C MET A 169 2.33 1.60 5.32
N LEU A 170 3.06 1.68 6.43
CA LEU A 170 2.47 1.87 7.75
C LEU A 170 2.63 3.32 8.18
N GLN A 171 1.52 4.01 8.43
CA GLN A 171 1.48 5.35 9.00
C GLN A 171 1.47 5.27 10.52
N PHE A 172 2.36 6.03 11.15
CA PHE A 172 2.34 6.32 12.57
C PHE A 172 1.68 7.68 12.76
N LYS A 173 0.52 7.69 13.44
CA LYS A 173 -0.31 8.89 13.58
C LYS A 173 0.42 10.02 14.30
N THR A 174 0.27 11.22 13.77
CA THR A 174 0.79 12.46 14.35
C THR A 174 0.12 12.70 15.72
N GLY A 175 0.93 13.03 16.74
CA GLY A 175 0.48 13.24 18.12
C GLY A 175 0.11 11.98 18.93
N GLY A 176 0.13 10.79 18.33
CA GLY A 176 -0.23 9.52 18.98
C GLY A 176 0.93 8.83 19.71
N ASN A 177 0.65 7.67 20.30
CA ASN A 177 1.67 6.77 20.84
C ASN A 177 1.81 5.51 19.97
N ALA A 178 1.85 5.71 18.65
CA ALA A 178 1.90 4.63 17.68
C ALA A 178 3.16 3.77 17.82
N TYR A 179 3.03 2.45 17.94
CA TYR A 179 4.20 1.54 17.95
C TYR A 179 3.87 0.14 17.44
N ILE A 180 4.90 -0.57 17.01
CA ILE A 180 4.88 -2.00 16.71
C ILE A 180 5.55 -2.74 17.87
N ALA A 181 4.82 -3.63 18.53
CA ALA A 181 5.33 -4.49 19.58
C ALA A 181 6.03 -5.71 18.97
N ILE A 182 7.36 -5.67 18.85
CA ILE A 182 8.15 -6.80 18.33
C ILE A 182 8.06 -8.01 19.28
N ASN A 183 7.92 -7.77 20.60
CA ASN A 183 7.76 -8.83 21.58
C ASN A 183 6.72 -8.46 22.65
N ASN A 184 5.80 -9.41 22.92
CA ASN A 184 4.76 -9.30 23.92
C ASN A 184 4.91 -10.48 24.90
N SER A 185 6.01 -10.54 25.65
CA SER A 185 6.20 -11.60 26.65
C SER A 185 5.29 -11.35 27.86
N LYS A 186 4.07 -11.88 27.80
CA LYS A 186 3.29 -12.19 29.01
C LYS A 186 3.59 -13.59 29.56
N ASN A 187 4.31 -14.44 28.81
CA ASN A 187 4.40 -15.89 29.09
C ASN A 187 5.82 -16.48 29.22
N GLN A 188 6.87 -15.70 29.45
CA GLN A 188 8.17 -16.27 29.86
C GLN A 188 8.51 -15.86 31.29
N ALA A 189 8.03 -16.68 32.22
CA ALA A 189 8.54 -16.77 33.58
C ALA A 189 9.93 -17.44 33.57
N SER A 190 10.96 -16.70 33.15
CA SER A 190 12.36 -17.00 33.49
C SER A 190 13.24 -15.81 33.10
N SER A 191 13.61 -14.99 34.07
CA SER A 191 14.95 -14.37 34.28
C SER A 191 15.87 -14.01 33.09
N GLN A 192 15.37 -13.68 31.90
CA GLN A 192 16.18 -13.07 30.84
C GLN A 192 15.78 -11.61 30.63
N SER A 193 16.73 -10.75 30.95
CA SER A 193 16.78 -9.31 30.73
C SER A 193 16.30 -8.91 29.33
N SER A 194 15.79 -7.67 29.20
CA SER A 194 15.42 -7.03 27.92
C SER A 194 16.31 -7.49 26.75
N TRP A 195 15.71 -8.08 25.71
CA TRP A 195 16.41 -8.65 24.56
C TRP A 195 16.88 -7.56 23.60
N ASP A 196 17.69 -6.60 24.06
CA ASP A 196 18.38 -5.70 23.15
C ASP A 196 19.53 -6.46 22.48
N LEU A 197 19.68 -6.28 21.17
CA LEU A 197 20.69 -7.01 20.42
C LEU A 197 22.03 -6.30 20.59
N SER A 198 23.00 -6.98 21.21
CA SER A 198 24.36 -6.47 21.35
C SER A 198 25.08 -6.41 20.00
N PRO A 199 26.01 -5.46 19.79
CA PRO A 199 26.83 -5.40 18.57
C PRO A 199 27.61 -6.70 18.32
N PRO A 200 27.87 -7.07 17.04
CA PRO A 200 27.60 -6.27 15.85
C PRO A 200 26.17 -6.41 15.33
N TRP A 201 25.59 -5.29 14.89
CA TRP A 201 24.27 -5.27 14.26
C TRP A 201 24.15 -4.14 13.23
N THR A 202 23.21 -4.31 12.29
CA THR A 202 22.79 -3.27 11.35
C THR A 202 21.27 -3.20 11.35
N ALA A 203 20.70 -2.00 11.48
CA ALA A 203 19.28 -1.74 11.41
C ALA A 203 18.98 -0.73 10.28
N GLU A 204 18.16 -1.14 9.32
CA GLU A 204 17.72 -0.31 8.20
C GLU A 204 16.25 0.07 8.39
N TYR A 205 15.94 1.35 8.17
CA TYR A 205 14.60 1.91 8.22
C TYR A 205 14.35 2.76 6.97
N TYR A 206 13.22 2.54 6.32
CA TYR A 206 12.72 3.42 5.26
C TYR A 206 11.62 4.28 5.86
N VAL A 207 11.95 5.54 6.13
CA VAL A 207 11.09 6.47 6.87
C VAL A 207 10.78 7.70 6.05
N TRP A 208 9.54 8.16 6.14
CA TRP A 208 9.07 9.44 5.64
C TRP A 208 8.62 10.26 6.84
N MET A 209 9.38 11.31 7.17
CA MET A 209 9.02 12.22 8.26
C MET A 209 7.71 12.96 7.91
N VAL A 210 6.84 13.16 8.89
CA VAL A 210 5.65 14.00 8.74
C VAL A 210 6.04 15.40 8.20
N ASN A 211 5.15 16.05 7.45
CA ASN A 211 5.38 17.41 6.97
C ASN A 211 5.49 18.39 8.15
N ALA A 212 6.28 19.45 7.94
CA ALA A 212 6.55 20.48 8.95
C ALA A 212 5.25 21.12 9.49
N GLU A 213 4.32 21.46 8.60
CA GLU A 213 3.01 22.02 8.94
C GLU A 213 2.21 21.11 9.88
N GLU A 214 2.03 19.84 9.53
CA GLU A 214 1.23 18.91 10.34
C GLU A 214 1.85 18.66 11.71
N GLU A 215 3.19 18.61 11.80
CA GLU A 215 3.88 18.50 13.09
C GLU A 215 3.72 19.76 13.94
N ILE A 216 3.90 20.95 13.36
CA ILE A 216 3.75 22.22 14.07
C ILE A 216 2.31 22.35 14.61
N LEU A 217 1.31 22.06 13.78
CA LEU A 217 -0.10 22.11 14.19
C LEU A 217 -0.42 21.07 15.28
N SER A 218 0.17 19.87 15.20
CA SER A 218 0.01 18.84 16.23
C SER A 218 0.68 19.23 17.56
N LEU A 219 1.90 19.77 17.51
CA LEU A 219 2.63 20.27 18.66
C LEU A 219 1.86 21.40 19.34
N HIS A 220 1.39 22.35 18.54
CA HIS A 220 0.59 23.46 19.00
C HIS A 220 -0.74 23.01 19.61
N ARG A 221 -1.46 22.07 18.99
CA ARG A 221 -2.70 21.50 19.53
C ARG A 221 -2.48 20.84 20.89
N SER A 222 -1.43 20.01 21.00
CA SER A 222 -1.07 19.37 22.26
C SER A 222 -0.73 20.41 23.36
N SER A 223 -0.07 21.51 22.99
CA SER A 223 0.18 22.62 23.93
C SER A 223 -1.09 23.34 24.39
N LEU A 224 -2.10 23.48 23.52
CA LEU A 224 -3.41 24.05 23.89
C LEU A 224 -4.16 23.15 24.89
N GLU A 225 -4.17 21.82 24.65
CA GLU A 225 -4.76 20.83 25.57
C GLU A 225 -4.07 20.85 26.95
N LEU A 226 -2.73 20.98 26.96
CA LEU A 226 -1.98 21.14 28.19
C LEU A 226 -2.24 22.48 28.87
N MET A 227 -2.51 23.55 28.11
CA MET A 227 -2.86 24.86 28.67
C MET A 227 -4.20 24.81 29.41
N GLU A 228 -5.16 24.03 28.94
CA GLU A 228 -6.40 23.73 29.68
C GLU A 228 -6.10 23.05 31.02
N THR A 229 -5.18 22.08 31.01
CA THR A 229 -4.72 21.42 32.24
C THR A 229 -4.08 22.43 33.20
N VAL A 230 -3.25 23.35 32.69
CA VAL A 230 -2.64 24.42 33.50
C VAL A 230 -3.71 25.33 34.09
N ALA A 231 -4.67 25.80 33.30
CA ALA A 231 -5.72 26.72 33.76
C ALA A 231 -6.58 26.09 34.86
N VAL A 232 -7.06 24.87 34.65
CA VAL A 232 -7.91 24.13 35.61
C VAL A 232 -7.14 23.87 36.92
N ASN A 233 -5.94 23.30 36.83
CA ASN A 233 -5.17 22.97 38.03
C ASN A 233 -4.64 24.20 38.76
N THR A 234 -4.49 25.35 38.09
CA THR A 234 -4.14 26.61 38.77
C THR A 234 -5.29 27.10 39.64
N LEU A 235 -6.53 27.07 39.12
CA LEU A 235 -7.71 27.41 39.92
C LEU A 235 -7.90 26.43 41.09
N GLU A 236 -7.77 25.12 40.83
CA GLU A 236 -7.84 24.12 41.91
C GLU A 236 -6.74 24.34 42.95
N ASN A 237 -5.54 24.73 42.53
CA ASN A 237 -4.46 25.07 43.46
C ASN A 237 -4.83 26.22 44.40
N GLU A 238 -5.45 27.28 43.87
CA GLU A 238 -5.93 28.41 44.68
C GLU A 238 -7.01 27.99 45.67
N GLN A 239 -7.92 27.09 45.27
CA GLN A 239 -8.93 26.53 46.16
C GLN A 239 -8.31 25.69 47.29
N TRP A 240 -7.33 24.83 46.96
CA TRP A 240 -6.60 24.05 47.96
C TRP A 240 -5.77 24.94 48.88
N GLN A 241 -5.18 26.02 48.36
CA GLN A 241 -4.47 27.02 49.14
C GLN A 241 -5.41 27.70 50.16
N ALA A 242 -6.60 28.13 49.71
CA ALA A 242 -7.62 28.70 50.59
C ALA A 242 -8.08 27.71 51.67
N LYS A 243 -8.24 26.42 51.33
CA LYS A 243 -8.54 25.36 52.31
C LYS A 243 -7.41 25.18 53.33
N SER A 244 -6.15 25.13 52.89
CA SER A 244 -4.97 25.04 53.79
C SER A 244 -4.92 26.25 54.73
N ASP A 245 -5.15 27.45 54.21
CA ASP A 245 -5.12 28.67 55.02
C ASP A 245 -6.31 28.79 55.98
N ALA A 246 -7.50 28.32 55.58
CA ALA A 246 -8.66 28.17 56.47
C ALA A 246 -8.37 27.17 57.60
N CYS A 247 -7.69 26.05 57.31
CA CYS A 247 -7.27 25.09 58.33
C CYS A 247 -6.26 25.72 59.31
N LYS A 248 -5.27 26.49 58.81
CA LYS A 248 -4.32 27.23 59.66
C LYS A 248 -5.04 28.26 60.55
N LYS A 249 -6.10 28.91 60.05
CA LYS A 249 -6.92 29.84 60.82
C LYS A 249 -7.71 29.12 61.92
N LYS A 250 -8.42 28.03 61.60
CA LYS A 250 -9.11 27.17 62.58
C LYS A 250 -8.15 26.64 63.66
N LEU A 251 -6.91 26.29 63.28
CA LEU A 251 -5.88 25.86 64.22
C LEU A 251 -5.50 26.97 65.21
N LYS A 252 -5.36 28.23 64.74
CA LYS A 252 -5.12 29.39 65.61
C LYS A 252 -6.29 29.63 66.56
N GLU A 253 -7.53 29.50 66.08
CA GLU A 253 -8.75 29.65 66.89
C GLU A 253 -8.87 28.55 67.97
N LEU A 254 -8.59 27.29 67.63
CA LEU A 254 -8.54 26.19 68.61
C LEU A 254 -7.45 26.40 69.67
N LYS A 255 -6.26 26.90 69.27
CA LYS A 255 -5.19 27.28 70.21
C LYS A 255 -5.60 28.44 71.13
N GLN A 256 -6.36 29.41 70.63
CA GLN A 256 -6.88 30.52 71.43
C GLN A 256 -7.98 30.06 72.40
N LYS A 257 -8.92 29.20 71.95
CA LYS A 257 -9.95 28.61 72.82
C LYS A 257 -9.33 27.77 73.94
N ARG A 258 -8.23 27.05 73.66
CA ARG A 258 -7.44 26.32 74.68
C ARG A 258 -6.71 27.25 75.67
N LYS A 259 -6.36 28.48 75.25
CA LYS A 259 -5.65 29.46 76.10
C LYS A 259 -6.58 30.30 76.99
N ARG A 260 -7.89 30.36 76.71
CA ARG A 260 -8.85 31.05 77.59
C ARG A 260 -8.90 30.33 78.95
N LYS A 261 -8.45 31.00 80.00
CA LYS A 261 -8.52 30.51 81.39
C LYS A 261 -9.99 30.38 81.82
N ALA A 262 -10.24 29.45 82.74
CA ALA A 262 -11.54 29.17 83.35
C ALA A 262 -12.21 30.33 84.14
N SER A 263 -11.67 31.57 84.10
CA SER A 263 -12.23 32.69 84.87
C SER A 263 -13.24 33.56 84.13
N ASP A 264 -13.36 33.48 82.80
CA ASP A 264 -14.39 34.23 82.05
C ASP A 264 -15.64 33.36 81.85
N ARG A 265 -16.46 33.27 82.91
CA ARG A 265 -17.70 32.48 82.96
C ARG A 265 -18.93 33.15 82.32
N ALA A 266 -18.77 34.26 81.61
CA ALA A 266 -19.88 34.95 80.95
C ALA A 266 -19.81 34.75 79.42
N GLN A 267 -20.71 33.89 78.92
CA GLN A 267 -21.28 33.90 77.55
C GLN A 267 -20.49 33.27 76.37
N GLY A 268 -19.63 32.27 76.58
CA GLY A 268 -19.08 31.48 75.45
C GLY A 268 -19.03 29.98 75.70
N ALA A 269 -19.65 29.18 74.84
CA ALA A 269 -19.68 27.72 74.91
C ALA A 269 -18.26 27.12 75.01
N HIS A 270 -17.95 26.50 76.16
CA HIS A 270 -16.70 25.78 76.40
C HIS A 270 -16.83 24.37 75.80
N LEU A 271 -16.04 24.06 74.77
CA LEU A 271 -15.99 22.71 74.17
C LEU A 271 -15.41 21.72 75.18
N SER A 272 -15.93 20.49 75.23
CA SER A 272 -15.38 19.44 76.11
C SER A 272 -14.00 18.99 75.62
N GLY A 273 -13.21 18.32 76.49
CA GLY A 273 -11.89 17.81 76.11
C GLY A 273 -11.93 16.77 74.97
N GLU A 274 -13.04 16.05 74.85
CA GLU A 274 -13.30 15.06 73.81
C GLU A 274 -13.67 15.73 72.48
N ASP A 275 -14.51 16.78 72.53
CA ASP A 275 -14.85 17.61 71.36
C ASP A 275 -13.61 18.33 70.79
N MET A 276 -12.72 18.80 71.66
CA MET A 276 -11.45 19.42 71.27
C MET A 276 -10.50 18.43 70.60
N SER A 277 -10.49 17.17 71.04
CA SER A 277 -9.67 16.10 70.45
C SER A 277 -10.21 15.70 69.07
N ASN A 278 -11.53 15.53 68.95
CA ASN A 278 -12.18 15.19 67.69
C ASN A 278 -12.04 16.33 66.66
N ALA A 279 -12.24 17.58 67.08
CA ALA A 279 -12.02 18.75 66.22
C ALA A 279 -10.56 18.90 65.78
N ALA A 280 -9.59 18.53 66.61
CA ALA A 280 -8.18 18.54 66.25
C ALA A 280 -7.79 17.43 65.27
N LYS A 281 -8.38 16.23 65.41
CA LYS A 281 -8.19 15.11 64.46
C LYS A 281 -8.77 15.47 63.08
N GLN A 282 -10.01 15.92 63.05
CA GLN A 282 -10.67 16.33 61.80
C GLN A 282 -9.91 17.46 61.11
N LEU A 283 -9.41 18.45 61.87
CA LEU A 283 -8.59 19.51 61.30
C LEU A 283 -7.24 19.02 60.75
N ALA A 284 -6.65 17.97 61.34
CA ALA A 284 -5.41 17.38 60.85
C ALA A 284 -5.65 16.59 59.56
N GLU A 285 -6.78 15.89 59.44
CA GLU A 285 -7.20 15.21 58.21
C GLU A 285 -7.47 16.22 57.09
N ASP A 286 -8.29 17.25 57.35
CA ASP A 286 -8.59 18.33 56.39
C ASP A 286 -7.31 19.05 55.92
N PHE A 287 -6.35 19.27 56.82
CA PHE A 287 -5.06 19.90 56.48
C PHE A 287 -4.18 18.99 55.62
N ASN A 288 -4.10 17.69 55.93
CA ASN A 288 -3.35 16.74 55.12
C ASN A 288 -3.95 16.58 53.73
N GLU A 289 -5.28 16.53 53.62
CA GLU A 289 -5.98 16.53 52.33
C GLU A 289 -5.64 17.79 51.53
N ALA A 290 -5.73 18.97 52.15
CA ALA A 290 -5.41 20.24 51.49
C ALA A 290 -3.95 20.33 51.01
N GLU A 291 -2.99 19.90 51.82
CA GLU A 291 -1.57 19.87 51.44
C GLU A 291 -1.30 18.83 50.33
N SER A 292 -1.96 17.67 50.37
CA SER A 292 -1.85 16.68 49.29
C SER A 292 -2.41 17.20 47.97
N GLY A 293 -3.56 17.88 47.99
CA GLY A 293 -4.18 18.50 46.83
C GLY A 293 -3.34 19.64 46.25
N LEU A 294 -2.73 20.47 47.11
CA LEU A 294 -1.76 21.49 46.72
C LEU A 294 -0.55 20.89 45.99
N LEU A 295 0.00 19.78 46.51
CA LEU A 295 1.16 19.12 45.93
C LEU A 295 0.82 18.52 44.56
N ALA A 296 -0.32 17.83 44.45
CA ALA A 296 -0.78 17.21 43.22
C ALA A 296 -1.02 18.25 42.12
N THR A 297 -1.80 19.30 42.40
CA THR A 297 -2.09 20.37 41.44
C THR A 297 -0.83 21.14 41.02
N ARG A 298 0.09 21.45 41.96
CA ARG A 298 1.39 22.05 41.61
C ARG A 298 2.19 21.17 40.67
N LYS A 299 2.24 19.86 40.92
CA LYS A 299 2.96 18.91 40.09
C LYS A 299 2.38 18.85 38.67
N GLU A 300 1.06 18.78 38.53
CA GLU A 300 0.39 18.75 37.22
C GLU A 300 0.56 20.05 36.44
N VAL A 301 0.35 21.22 37.07
CA VAL A 301 0.59 22.53 36.43
C VAL A 301 2.01 22.63 35.92
N ALA A 302 2.95 22.24 36.78
CA ALA A 302 4.35 22.34 36.46
C ALA A 302 4.67 21.40 35.28
N LEU A 303 4.28 20.12 35.33
CA LEU A 303 4.49 19.17 34.25
C LEU A 303 3.91 19.65 32.92
N ALA A 304 2.66 20.12 32.94
CA ALA A 304 2.00 20.64 31.74
C ALA A 304 2.74 21.85 31.15
N ARG A 305 3.19 22.80 31.98
CA ARG A 305 4.03 23.93 31.53
C ARG A 305 5.35 23.48 30.88
N GLY A 306 5.99 22.46 31.44
CA GLY A 306 7.23 21.92 30.87
C GLY A 306 7.02 21.25 29.50
N TRP A 307 5.91 20.53 29.32
CA TRP A 307 5.55 19.98 28.01
C TRP A 307 5.17 21.05 26.99
N ILE A 308 4.44 22.09 27.41
CA ILE A 308 4.13 23.26 26.57
C ILE A 308 5.42 23.92 26.09
N GLU A 309 6.37 24.19 26.99
CA GLU A 309 7.68 24.74 26.65
C GLU A 309 8.39 23.87 25.59
N ALA A 310 8.50 22.57 25.85
CA ALA A 310 9.19 21.66 24.94
C ALA A 310 8.50 21.54 23.57
N ASN A 311 7.17 21.60 23.52
CA ASN A 311 6.40 21.49 22.27
C ASN A 311 6.46 22.78 21.46
N ILE A 312 6.29 23.93 22.09
CA ILE A 312 6.28 25.24 21.41
C ILE A 312 7.69 25.62 20.92
N VAL A 313 8.73 25.34 21.71
CA VAL A 313 10.12 25.55 21.27
C VAL A 313 10.46 24.66 20.08
N GLU A 314 10.01 23.40 20.07
CA GLU A 314 10.21 22.50 18.93
C GLU A 314 9.41 22.94 17.70
N ALA A 315 8.15 23.37 17.88
CA ALA A 315 7.33 23.88 16.78
C ALA A 315 7.99 25.11 16.14
N LYS A 316 8.54 26.03 16.94
CA LYS A 316 9.33 27.16 16.44
C LYS A 316 10.59 26.70 15.69
N ARG A 317 11.32 25.72 16.23
CA ARG A 317 12.51 25.16 15.54
C ARG A 317 12.15 24.58 14.17
N VAL A 318 11.04 23.84 14.07
CA VAL A 318 10.55 23.28 12.80
C VAL A 318 10.15 24.41 11.84
N LEU A 319 9.47 25.45 12.32
CA LEU A 319 9.10 26.61 11.51
C LEU A 319 10.36 27.30 10.93
N ASP A 320 11.36 27.55 11.76
CA ASP A 320 12.58 28.26 11.36
C ASP A 320 13.48 27.43 10.42
N ALA A 321 13.53 26.10 10.61
CA ALA A 321 14.53 25.24 9.96
C ALA A 321 13.98 24.38 8.81
N ASP A 322 12.68 24.09 8.77
CA ASP A 322 12.05 23.17 7.82
C ASP A 322 11.00 23.84 6.91
N VAL A 323 10.63 25.11 7.15
CA VAL A 323 9.71 25.90 6.30
C VAL A 323 10.51 27.01 5.59
N PRO A 324 10.92 26.81 4.32
CA PRO A 324 11.82 27.74 3.63
C PRO A 324 11.13 28.99 3.11
N ASP A 325 9.87 28.89 2.70
CA ASP A 325 9.15 29.96 2.01
C ASP A 325 8.41 30.88 2.99
N GLU A 326 8.58 32.20 2.87
CA GLU A 326 7.88 33.18 3.73
C GLU A 326 6.36 33.14 3.52
N GLU A 327 5.88 32.87 2.30
CA GLU A 327 4.44 32.67 2.05
C GLU A 327 3.91 31.44 2.80
N ALA A 328 4.66 30.34 2.81
CA ALA A 328 4.28 29.13 3.54
C ALA A 328 4.31 29.34 5.05
N LYS A 329 5.29 30.11 5.57
CA LYS A 329 5.32 30.51 6.99
C LYS A 329 4.08 31.33 7.35
N GLN A 330 3.72 32.31 6.54
CA GLN A 330 2.55 33.16 6.79
C GLN A 330 1.24 32.35 6.74
N ALA A 331 1.10 31.44 5.77
CA ALA A 331 -0.04 30.52 5.70
C ALA A 331 -0.13 29.64 6.95
N LEU A 332 1.01 29.12 7.43
CA LEU A 332 1.04 28.28 8.62
C LEU A 332 0.74 29.05 9.91
N LEU A 333 1.25 30.28 10.06
CA LEU A 333 0.91 31.15 11.19
C LEU A 333 -0.59 31.48 11.21
N THR A 334 -1.19 31.68 10.02
CA THR A 334 -2.65 31.85 9.89
C THR A 334 -3.38 30.57 10.32
N ALA A 335 -2.93 29.39 9.89
CA ALA A 335 -3.51 28.11 10.30
C ALA A 335 -3.39 27.85 11.81
N VAL A 336 -2.30 28.29 12.45
CA VAL A 336 -2.12 28.25 13.91
C VAL A 336 -3.17 29.14 14.59
N ALA A 337 -3.35 30.37 14.11
CA ALA A 337 -4.34 31.29 14.66
C ALA A 337 -5.77 30.76 14.50
N ASP A 338 -6.10 30.20 13.33
CA ASP A 338 -7.40 29.57 13.06
C ASP A 338 -7.63 28.37 13.97
N GLN A 339 -6.62 27.52 14.18
CA GLN A 339 -6.70 26.39 15.11
C GLN A 339 -6.94 26.86 16.55
N THR A 340 -6.26 27.93 17.00
CA THR A 340 -6.51 28.51 18.33
C THR A 340 -7.93 29.05 18.44
N ALA A 341 -8.41 29.76 17.42
CA ALA A 341 -9.76 30.30 17.41
C ALA A 341 -10.81 29.18 17.50
N GLN A 342 -10.67 28.12 16.71
CA GLN A 342 -11.55 26.96 16.76
C GLN A 342 -11.51 26.27 18.13
N PHE A 343 -10.30 26.03 18.67
CA PHE A 343 -10.14 25.37 19.97
C PHE A 343 -10.77 26.17 21.11
N LEU A 344 -10.60 27.49 21.11
CA LEU A 344 -11.21 28.38 22.12
C LEU A 344 -12.74 28.45 22.02
N GLN A 345 -13.30 28.34 20.81
CA GLN A 345 -14.76 28.25 20.63
C GLN A 345 -15.32 26.94 21.22
N GLU A 346 -14.61 25.82 21.05
CA GLU A 346 -15.02 24.51 21.58
C GLU A 346 -14.84 24.42 23.11
N ARG A 347 -13.83 25.10 23.67
CA ARG A 347 -13.44 25.01 25.09
C ARG A 347 -13.77 26.27 25.88
N MET A 348 -15.06 26.51 26.08
CA MET A 348 -15.55 27.68 26.83
C MET A 348 -15.00 27.82 28.26
N LEU A 349 -14.68 26.71 28.93
CA LEU A 349 -14.02 26.70 30.24
C LEU A 349 -12.65 27.40 30.19
N LEU A 350 -11.86 27.13 29.15
CA LEU A 350 -10.55 27.74 28.97
C LEU A 350 -10.65 29.26 28.81
N VAL A 351 -11.66 29.71 28.04
CA VAL A 351 -11.95 31.12 27.79
C VAL A 351 -12.31 31.87 29.07
N GLN A 352 -13.03 31.22 29.99
CA GLN A 352 -13.42 31.78 31.28
C GLN A 352 -12.26 31.86 32.27
N LEU A 353 -11.35 30.88 32.24
CA LEU A 353 -10.25 30.77 33.20
C LEU A 353 -9.02 31.62 32.84
N LEU A 354 -8.77 31.88 31.55
CA LEU A 354 -7.59 32.62 31.10
C LEU A 354 -7.88 34.11 30.80
N PRO A 355 -7.01 35.03 31.26
CA PRO A 355 -7.06 36.44 30.88
C PRO A 355 -6.99 36.65 29.36
N ALA A 356 -7.60 37.73 28.87
CA ALA A 356 -7.60 38.05 27.44
C ALA A 356 -6.18 38.22 26.85
N ALA A 357 -5.25 38.76 27.65
CA ALA A 357 -3.85 38.92 27.24
C ALA A 357 -3.17 37.58 26.99
N ASP A 358 -3.35 36.61 27.90
CA ASP A 358 -2.75 35.28 27.77
C ASP A 358 -3.37 34.49 26.60
N ARG A 359 -4.67 34.70 26.34
CA ARG A 359 -5.36 34.08 25.20
C ARG A 359 -4.85 34.58 23.85
N ALA A 360 -4.50 35.87 23.74
CA ALA A 360 -3.98 36.43 22.50
C ALA A 360 -2.60 35.85 22.12
N VAL A 361 -1.80 35.46 23.11
CA VAL A 361 -0.49 34.83 22.87
C VAL A 361 -0.65 33.41 22.30
N LEU A 362 -1.73 32.69 22.64
CA LEU A 362 -1.95 31.31 22.16
C LEU A 362 -2.12 31.22 20.63
N SER A 363 -2.53 32.31 19.96
CA SER A 363 -2.65 32.34 18.49
C SER A 363 -1.35 32.71 17.78
N ASP A 364 -0.33 33.19 18.51
CA ASP A 364 0.95 33.62 17.95
C ASP A 364 2.08 32.72 18.45
N LEU A 365 2.47 31.76 17.60
CA LEU A 365 3.50 30.77 17.91
C LEU A 365 4.84 31.43 18.28
N GLU A 366 5.21 32.52 17.62
CA GLU A 366 6.49 33.18 17.85
C GLU A 366 6.49 33.97 19.16
N ALA A 367 5.42 34.69 19.43
CA ALA A 367 5.24 35.40 20.69
C ALA A 367 5.20 34.41 21.86
N TRP A 368 4.49 33.29 21.72
CA TRP A 368 4.41 32.27 22.75
C TRP A 368 5.76 31.63 23.03
N ALA A 369 6.49 31.23 21.98
CA ALA A 369 7.84 30.70 22.11
C ALA A 369 8.81 31.71 22.75
N LYS A 370 8.69 33.00 22.39
CA LYS A 370 9.50 34.07 22.98
C LYS A 370 9.18 34.27 24.46
N GLN A 371 7.90 34.25 24.86
CA GLN A 371 7.51 34.34 26.27
C GLN A 371 8.13 33.21 27.09
N LEU A 372 8.08 31.98 26.56
CA LEU A 372 8.65 30.80 27.21
C LEU A 372 10.19 30.85 27.27
N SER A 373 10.83 31.40 26.23
CA SER A 373 12.30 31.49 26.12
C SER A 373 12.91 32.72 26.83
N SER A 374 12.12 33.77 27.10
CA SER A 374 12.62 35.09 27.57
C SER A 374 12.98 35.19 29.05
N GLY A 375 12.92 34.09 29.80
CA GLY A 375 13.38 34.05 31.17
C GLY A 375 14.91 34.01 31.27
N ASN A 376 15.63 35.09 30.91
CA ASN A 376 17.00 35.28 31.39
C ASN A 376 16.90 35.47 32.92
N PRO A 377 17.30 34.49 33.73
CA PRO A 377 17.09 34.58 35.17
C PRO A 377 18.01 35.67 35.73
N SER A 378 17.47 36.54 36.58
CA SER A 378 18.28 37.50 37.34
C SER A 378 19.40 36.77 38.11
N LYS A 379 20.47 37.46 38.52
CA LYS A 379 21.54 36.83 39.32
C LYS A 379 20.99 36.12 40.57
N GLU A 380 19.94 36.65 41.18
CA GLU A 380 19.23 36.03 42.32
C GLU A 380 18.46 34.78 41.92
N GLN A 381 17.76 34.80 40.78
CA GLN A 381 17.06 33.62 40.25
C GLN A 381 18.02 32.51 39.79
N LYS A 382 19.23 32.85 39.30
CA LYS A 382 20.30 31.87 39.01
C LYS A 382 20.84 31.21 40.27
N ALA A 383 21.09 31.99 41.32
CA ALA A 383 21.55 31.49 42.61
C ALA A 383 20.47 30.60 43.28
N GLU A 384 19.21 31.00 43.21
CA GLU A 384 18.07 30.24 43.71
C GLU A 384 17.87 28.94 42.92
N ARG A 385 17.94 28.99 41.58
CA ARG A 385 17.91 27.78 40.73
C ARG A 385 19.08 26.83 41.01
N GLN A 386 20.29 27.34 41.26
CA GLN A 386 21.44 26.51 41.64
C GLN A 386 21.25 25.86 43.01
N ARG A 387 20.71 26.59 44.00
CA ARG A 387 20.38 26.04 45.33
C ARG A 387 19.33 24.95 45.23
N LYS A 388 18.23 25.21 44.51
CA LYS A 388 17.16 24.22 44.25
C LYS A 388 17.68 22.99 43.49
N ALA A 389 18.52 23.17 42.46
CA ALA A 389 19.12 22.04 41.73
C ALA A 389 20.09 21.21 42.59
N ALA A 390 20.90 21.85 43.45
CA ALA A 390 21.78 21.15 44.38
C ALA A 390 20.98 20.35 45.42
N GLU A 391 19.87 20.92 45.92
CA GLU A 391 18.95 20.25 46.83
C GLU A 391 18.20 19.11 46.14
N GLN A 392 17.76 19.29 44.90
CA GLN A 392 17.15 18.22 44.07
C GLN A 392 18.11 17.04 43.88
N ASN A 393 19.36 17.28 43.49
CA ASN A 393 20.36 16.23 43.32
C ASN A 393 20.65 15.49 44.63
N LYS A 394 20.68 16.22 45.76
CA LYS A 394 20.85 15.64 47.10
C LYS A 394 19.67 14.74 47.49
N LEU A 395 18.44 15.15 47.17
CA LEU A 395 17.24 14.38 47.44
C LEU A 395 17.13 13.15 46.51
N LEU A 396 17.44 13.28 45.22
CA LEU A 396 17.48 12.14 44.29
C LEU A 396 18.50 11.09 44.71
N LYS A 397 19.67 11.52 45.20
CA LYS A 397 20.68 10.60 45.74
C LYS A 397 20.15 9.83 46.95
N LYS A 398 19.49 10.52 47.90
CA LYS A 398 18.86 9.87 49.06
C LYS A 398 17.73 8.93 48.69
N ARG A 399 16.89 9.32 47.72
CA ARG A 399 15.83 8.46 47.18
C ARG A 399 16.40 7.15 46.66
N ASN A 400 17.47 7.23 45.87
CA ASN A 400 18.14 6.07 45.29
C ASN A 400 18.82 5.20 46.37
N GLU A 401 19.42 5.81 47.38
CA GLU A 401 19.97 5.08 48.54
C GLU A 401 18.87 4.26 49.25
N PHE A 402 17.68 4.82 49.47
CA PHE A 402 16.56 4.09 50.07
C PHE A 402 15.96 3.05 49.14
N GLN A 403 15.88 3.33 47.84
CA GLN A 403 15.40 2.40 46.81
C GLN A 403 16.31 1.15 46.75
N VAL A 404 17.63 1.34 46.67
CA VAL A 404 18.60 0.24 46.70
C VAL A 404 18.55 -0.52 48.02
N SER A 405 18.37 0.18 49.15
CA SER A 405 18.22 -0.48 50.46
C SER A 405 16.94 -1.30 50.58
N LEU A 406 15.87 -0.91 49.87
CA LEU A 406 14.60 -1.63 49.78
C LEU A 406 14.75 -2.87 48.89
N GLU A 407 15.41 -2.73 47.74
CA GLU A 407 15.65 -3.83 46.78
C GLU A 407 16.64 -4.87 47.32
N ALA A 408 17.52 -4.50 48.24
CA ALA A 408 18.48 -5.39 48.90
C ALA A 408 17.91 -6.13 50.13
N LEU A 409 16.63 -5.94 50.47
CA LEU A 409 16.01 -6.64 51.59
C LEU A 409 15.80 -8.12 51.27
N ASP A 410 16.26 -8.99 52.17
CA ASP A 410 16.02 -10.43 52.12
C ASP A 410 14.54 -10.75 52.42
N PRO A 411 13.77 -11.33 51.47
CA PRO A 411 12.36 -11.63 51.65
C PRO A 411 12.04 -12.59 52.80
N GLU A 412 13.00 -13.43 53.21
CA GLU A 412 12.80 -14.41 54.30
C GLU A 412 13.24 -13.88 55.68
N GLY A 413 13.77 -12.65 55.74
CA GLY A 413 14.24 -12.05 56.98
C GLY A 413 13.12 -11.66 57.94
N ALA A 414 13.29 -11.93 59.25
CA ALA A 414 12.31 -11.60 60.30
C ALA A 414 11.94 -10.10 60.36
N ASP A 415 12.81 -9.22 59.86
CA ASP A 415 12.62 -7.77 59.84
C ASP A 415 12.08 -7.21 58.49
N PHE A 416 11.85 -8.06 57.49
CA PHE A 416 11.49 -7.66 56.11
C PHE A 416 10.31 -6.69 56.08
N SER A 417 9.18 -7.09 56.68
CA SER A 417 7.95 -6.29 56.70
C SER A 417 8.12 -4.93 57.43
N ARG A 418 9.00 -4.87 58.44
CA ARG A 418 9.28 -3.63 59.19
C ARG A 418 10.16 -2.68 58.38
N LEU A 419 11.23 -3.21 57.79
CA LEU A 419 12.20 -2.43 57.01
C LEU A 419 11.61 -1.99 55.67
N GLN A 420 10.79 -2.83 55.02
CA GLN A 420 10.06 -2.49 53.80
C GLN A 420 9.18 -1.25 54.03
N ARG A 421 8.28 -1.30 55.04
CA ARG A 421 7.39 -0.16 55.37
C ARG A 421 8.18 1.10 55.73
N ARG A 422 9.34 0.94 56.37
CA ARG A 422 10.23 2.06 56.72
C ARG A 422 10.81 2.70 55.47
N TYR A 423 11.41 1.93 54.56
CA TYR A 423 12.02 2.47 53.35
C TYR A 423 10.97 3.03 52.39
N GLU A 424 9.82 2.37 52.22
CA GLU A 424 8.70 2.92 51.45
C GLU A 424 8.24 4.27 51.99
N ARG A 425 8.16 4.43 53.32
CA ARG A 425 7.82 5.70 53.96
C ARG A 425 8.92 6.77 53.76
N GLU A 426 10.18 6.40 53.87
CA GLU A 426 11.29 7.35 53.64
C GLU A 426 11.38 7.78 52.17
N ILE A 427 11.12 6.87 51.22
CA ILE A 427 11.01 7.18 49.79
C ILE A 427 9.85 8.17 49.57
N ALA A 428 8.67 7.91 50.14
CA ALA A 428 7.53 8.82 50.05
C ALA A 428 7.84 10.22 50.62
N ASN A 429 8.57 10.29 51.74
CA ASN A 429 9.00 11.56 52.34
C ASN A 429 10.00 12.32 51.44
N VAL A 430 10.92 11.61 50.80
CA VAL A 430 11.88 12.21 49.86
C VAL A 430 11.17 12.65 48.58
N ASP A 431 10.21 11.88 48.08
CA ASP A 431 9.39 12.23 46.91
C ASP A 431 8.54 13.47 47.16
N ALA A 432 7.96 13.61 48.35
CA ALA A 432 7.25 14.82 48.78
C ALA A 432 8.17 16.06 48.80
N LYS A 433 9.42 15.91 49.27
CA LYS A 433 10.42 17.00 49.27
C LYS A 433 10.91 17.33 47.87
N LEU A 434 11.11 16.33 47.01
CA LEU A 434 11.49 16.53 45.61
C LEU A 434 10.43 17.35 44.87
N ALA A 435 9.15 17.09 45.15
CA ALA A 435 8.03 17.84 44.56
C ALA A 435 8.01 19.33 44.97
N LEU A 436 8.58 19.69 46.13
CA LEU A 436 8.64 21.09 46.60
C LEU A 436 9.85 21.87 46.05
N VAL A 437 10.96 21.19 45.77
CA VAL A 437 12.22 21.80 45.31
C VAL A 437 12.28 21.92 43.79
N SER A 438 11.55 21.07 43.07
CA SER A 438 11.47 21.06 41.62
C SER A 438 10.43 22.08 41.11
N GLU A 439 10.87 23.28 40.71
CA GLU A 439 10.18 24.07 39.68
C GLU A 439 10.37 23.36 38.32
N ASN A 440 9.71 22.21 38.15
CA ASN A 440 9.83 21.34 36.97
C ASN A 440 11.22 20.82 36.64
N LYS A 441 11.53 19.68 37.24
CA LYS A 441 12.16 18.59 36.49
C LYS A 441 11.59 17.29 37.04
N SER A 442 10.35 16.97 36.65
CA SER A 442 9.87 15.59 36.74
C SER A 442 10.90 14.70 36.04
N THR A 443 11.20 13.53 36.60
CA THR A 443 12.07 12.54 35.94
C THR A 443 11.64 12.30 34.49
N GLN A 444 10.34 12.37 34.22
CA GLN A 444 9.73 12.29 32.89
C GLN A 444 10.21 13.37 31.90
N LEU A 445 10.37 14.63 32.31
CA LEU A 445 10.92 15.69 31.43
C LEU A 445 12.45 15.64 31.32
N LEU A 446 13.12 15.09 32.34
CA LEU A 446 14.58 14.84 32.32
C LEU A 446 14.96 13.65 31.41
N GLU A 447 14.05 12.71 31.20
CA GLU A 447 14.21 11.52 30.35
C GLU A 447 14.02 11.80 28.87
N ARG A 448 13.44 12.96 28.52
CA ARG A 448 13.22 13.36 27.12
C ARG A 448 14.53 13.78 26.48
N CYS A 449 15.19 12.81 25.84
CA CYS A 449 16.36 13.05 24.98
C CYS A 449 16.01 13.09 23.49
N GLY A 450 14.73 13.09 23.10
CA GLY A 450 14.32 13.16 21.70
C GLY A 450 12.82 13.01 21.40
N ARG A 451 12.47 13.11 20.11
CA ARG A 451 11.16 12.92 19.47
C ARG A 451 11.34 12.07 18.22
N HIS A 452 10.24 11.59 17.65
CA HIS A 452 10.29 10.65 16.52
C HIS A 452 11.13 9.42 16.87
N ILE A 453 10.84 8.80 18.02
CA ILE A 453 11.48 7.58 18.46
C ILE A 453 11.12 6.46 17.49
N ILE A 454 12.12 5.99 16.73
CA ILE A 454 11.91 4.94 15.72
C ILE A 454 12.08 3.54 16.31
N ALA A 455 12.86 3.40 17.39
CA ALA A 455 13.02 2.13 18.10
C ALA A 455 13.28 2.36 19.59
N SER A 456 12.63 1.55 20.44
CA SER A 456 12.73 1.69 21.90
C SER A 456 12.74 0.35 22.63
N SER A 457 13.40 0.35 23.78
CA SER A 457 13.38 -0.69 24.80
C SER A 457 13.38 -0.07 26.20
N THR A 458 13.40 -0.89 27.25
CA THR A 458 13.53 -0.39 28.63
C THR A 458 14.91 0.21 28.91
N LYS A 459 15.92 -0.05 28.08
CA LYS A 459 17.31 0.37 28.32
C LYS A 459 17.85 1.34 27.27
N ASN A 460 17.43 1.20 26.01
CA ASN A 460 18.01 1.89 24.88
C ASN A 460 16.90 2.49 24.01
N VAL A 461 17.13 3.69 23.47
CA VAL A 461 16.20 4.39 22.59
C VAL A 461 16.97 5.01 21.42
N ILE A 462 16.38 4.91 20.23
CA ILE A 462 16.84 5.59 19.02
C ILE A 462 15.80 6.64 18.64
N SER A 463 16.22 7.91 18.67
CA SER A 463 15.40 9.06 18.33
C SER A 463 15.92 9.71 17.05
N LEU A 464 15.01 10.02 16.12
CA LEU A 464 15.37 10.66 14.86
C LEU A 464 15.48 12.19 14.96
N VAL A 465 14.82 12.79 15.95
CA VAL A 465 14.81 14.25 16.14
C VAL A 465 15.08 14.57 17.60
N ALA A 466 16.20 15.22 17.90
CA ALA A 466 16.52 15.61 19.26
C ALA A 466 17.40 16.86 19.33
N GLY A 467 17.33 17.53 20.48
CA GLY A 467 18.09 18.75 20.74
C GLY A 467 17.65 19.95 19.87
N PRO A 468 18.33 21.10 20.01
CA PRO A 468 17.93 22.36 19.35
C PRO A 468 18.09 22.34 17.82
N LYS A 469 18.80 21.34 17.28
CA LYS A 469 19.06 21.19 15.84
C LYS A 469 18.22 20.08 15.19
N GLY A 470 17.43 19.33 15.96
CA GLY A 470 16.62 18.22 15.45
C GLY A 470 17.48 17.09 14.86
N GLU A 471 18.49 16.66 15.59
CA GLU A 471 19.48 15.67 15.14
C GLU A 471 19.15 14.25 15.63
N VAL A 472 19.66 13.24 14.94
CA VAL A 472 19.52 11.83 15.33
C VAL A 472 20.39 11.53 16.56
N ILE A 473 19.78 10.95 17.60
CA ILE A 473 20.45 10.64 18.87
C ILE A 473 20.10 9.23 19.34
N PHE A 474 21.10 8.52 19.86
CA PHE A 474 20.92 7.30 20.65
C PHE A 474 21.08 7.64 22.13
N TYR A 475 20.18 7.18 22.97
CA TYR A 475 20.27 7.45 24.40
C TYR A 475 19.71 6.32 25.26
N ARG A 476 19.99 6.39 26.56
CA ARG A 476 19.48 5.46 27.56
C ARG A 476 18.59 6.23 28.55
N PRO A 477 17.32 5.83 28.75
CA PRO A 477 16.44 6.45 29.74
C PRO A 477 17.03 6.42 31.15
N SER A 478 16.73 7.44 31.97
CA SER A 478 17.30 7.64 33.31
C SER A 478 16.94 6.49 34.26
N GLY A 479 17.96 5.81 34.79
CA GLY A 479 17.86 4.60 35.62
C GLY A 479 19.11 3.73 35.48
N ALA A 480 19.81 3.81 34.34
CA ALA A 480 21.17 3.33 34.15
C ALA A 480 22.19 4.42 34.52
N LYS A 481 23.26 4.09 35.25
CA LYS A 481 24.34 5.01 35.66
C LYS A 481 24.79 5.91 34.49
N ALA A 482 24.55 7.22 34.62
CA ALA A 482 24.95 8.32 33.73
C ALA A 482 24.69 8.12 32.23
N ALA A 483 23.70 8.86 31.71
CA ALA A 483 23.36 8.99 30.30
C ALA A 483 24.60 9.25 29.44
N ARG A 484 24.97 8.27 28.61
CA ARG A 484 25.78 8.50 27.41
C ARG A 484 24.79 8.58 26.25
N ASP A 485 24.39 9.78 25.89
CA ASP A 485 23.78 10.05 24.59
C ASP A 485 24.86 10.06 23.52
N VAL A 486 24.52 9.58 22.33
CA VAL A 486 25.39 9.66 21.15
C VAL A 486 24.63 10.42 20.09
N ASN A 487 25.05 11.67 19.86
CA ASN A 487 24.51 12.51 18.82
C ASN A 487 25.28 12.30 17.50
N PHE A 488 24.55 12.03 16.43
CA PHE A 488 25.11 11.79 15.11
C PHE A 488 25.35 13.09 14.32
N GLN A 489 24.77 14.22 14.73
CA GLN A 489 24.83 15.52 14.03
C GLN A 489 24.28 15.44 12.60
N VAL A 490 23.22 14.65 12.43
CA VAL A 490 22.54 14.43 11.16
C VAL A 490 21.06 14.71 11.37
N ARG A 491 20.47 15.50 10.49
CA ARG A 491 19.03 15.76 10.41
C ARG A 491 18.44 15.02 9.22
N LEU A 492 17.25 14.46 9.38
CA LEU A 492 16.51 13.84 8.28
C LEU A 492 15.77 14.89 7.46
N GLU A 493 15.71 14.68 6.15
CA GLU A 493 14.94 15.54 5.26
C GLU A 493 13.44 15.19 5.34
N ARG A 494 12.58 16.22 5.43
CA ARG A 494 11.13 16.05 5.38
C ARG A 494 10.63 15.93 3.93
N ASN A 495 9.39 15.47 3.76
CA ASN A 495 8.71 15.37 2.47
C ASN A 495 9.44 14.50 1.43
N ARG A 496 10.22 13.51 1.89
CA ARG A 496 10.82 12.47 1.06
C ARG A 496 11.09 11.20 1.86
N TRP A 497 11.27 10.09 1.13
CA TRP A 497 11.76 8.85 1.72
C TRP A 497 13.24 8.98 2.08
N ASN A 498 13.58 8.60 3.31
CA ASN A 498 14.94 8.48 3.81
C ASN A 498 15.23 7.00 4.08
N HIS A 499 16.28 6.48 3.45
CA HIS A 499 16.86 5.18 3.83
C HIS A 499 17.89 5.43 4.94
N VAL A 500 17.48 5.19 6.18
CA VAL A 500 18.28 5.43 7.38
C VAL A 500 18.85 4.10 7.85
N VAL A 501 20.18 3.98 7.86
CA VAL A 501 20.86 2.76 8.29
C VAL A 501 21.78 3.06 9.44
N PHE A 502 21.54 2.37 10.55
CA PHE A 502 22.40 2.39 11.72
C PHE A 502 23.20 1.10 11.77
N SER A 503 24.51 1.21 11.96
CA SER A 503 25.37 0.05 12.18
C SER A 503 26.16 0.25 13.46
N ALA A 504 26.21 -0.78 14.31
CA ALA A 504 27.05 -0.81 15.49
C ALA A 504 28.08 -1.93 15.38
N GLY A 505 29.35 -1.56 15.48
CA GLY A 505 30.47 -2.48 15.65
C GLY A 505 30.86 -2.62 17.13
N ALA A 506 32.04 -3.20 17.37
CA ALA A 506 32.52 -3.44 18.73
C ALA A 506 32.89 -2.15 19.50
N LYS A 507 33.19 -1.04 18.80
CA LYS A 507 33.63 0.23 19.40
C LYS A 507 33.11 1.48 18.67
N GLU A 508 32.36 1.30 17.59
CA GLU A 508 31.92 2.37 16.71
C GLU A 508 30.45 2.21 16.31
N LEU A 509 29.80 3.35 16.11
CA LEU A 509 28.43 3.50 15.65
C LEU A 509 28.45 4.33 14.38
N SER A 510 27.91 3.82 13.29
CA SER A 510 27.86 4.49 11.99
C SER A 510 26.43 4.74 11.57
N LEU A 511 26.19 5.91 10.99
CA LEU A 511 24.91 6.30 10.38
C LEU A 511 25.12 6.51 8.89
N PHE A 512 24.35 5.77 8.09
CA PHE A 512 24.25 5.96 6.65
C PHE A 512 22.87 6.53 6.32
N LEU A 513 22.83 7.48 5.40
CA LEU A 513 21.60 8.09 4.91
C LEU A 513 21.58 8.04 3.39
N ASN A 514 20.54 7.45 2.82
CA ASN A 514 20.34 7.32 1.37
C ASN A 514 21.53 6.65 0.66
N GLY A 515 22.12 5.63 1.31
CA GLY A 515 23.26 4.89 0.77
C GLY A 515 24.62 5.56 0.96
N GLU A 516 24.74 6.67 1.69
CA GLU A 516 26.01 7.36 1.96
C GLU A 516 26.34 7.33 3.45
N LEU A 517 27.60 7.10 3.81
CA LEU A 517 28.08 7.23 5.19
C LEU A 517 28.04 8.71 5.58
N ARG A 518 27.27 9.06 6.60
CA ARG A 518 27.16 10.44 7.10
C ARG A 518 28.09 10.73 8.25
N THR A 519 28.20 9.80 9.19
CA THR A 519 29.04 9.99 10.38
C THR A 519 29.37 8.65 11.04
N THR A 520 30.48 8.64 11.77
CA THR A 520 30.86 7.55 12.68
C THR A 520 31.18 8.15 14.06
N ARG A 521 30.65 7.53 15.11
CA ARG A 521 30.85 7.93 16.50
C ARG A 521 31.49 6.78 17.26
N ARG A 522 32.34 7.09 18.24
CA ARG A 522 32.86 6.07 19.17
C ARG A 522 31.77 5.71 20.18
N GLY A 523 31.54 4.43 20.36
CA GLY A 523 30.52 3.96 21.30
C GLY A 523 30.13 2.51 21.05
N VAL A 524 29.43 1.96 22.04
CA VAL A 524 28.77 0.66 21.96
C VAL A 524 27.33 0.90 22.39
N PHE A 525 26.40 0.42 21.56
CA PHE A 525 24.98 0.61 21.76
C PHE A 525 24.27 -0.66 21.32
N ASP A 526 23.40 -1.20 22.16
CA ASP A 526 22.60 -2.37 21.81
C ASP A 526 21.38 -1.89 21.03
N LEU A 527 20.99 -2.62 19.99
CA LEU A 527 19.80 -2.29 19.20
C LEU A 527 18.55 -2.53 20.07
N PRO A 528 17.71 -1.51 20.32
CA PRO A 528 16.45 -1.72 21.01
C PRO A 528 15.49 -2.56 20.18
N MET A 529 15.14 -3.75 20.69
CA MET A 529 14.31 -4.73 19.98
C MET A 529 12.92 -4.90 20.59
N SER A 530 12.51 -4.07 21.54
CA SER A 530 11.19 -4.21 22.16
C SER A 530 10.10 -3.64 21.25
N ARG A 531 10.34 -2.47 20.64
CA ARG A 531 9.34 -1.75 19.84
C ARG A 531 9.99 -1.01 18.68
N ILE A 532 9.26 -0.91 17.57
CA ILE A 532 9.44 0.14 16.55
C ILE A 532 8.44 1.24 16.93
N GLY A 533 8.90 2.46 17.18
CA GLY A 533 8.11 3.47 17.88
C GLY A 533 8.33 3.48 19.40
N SER A 534 7.48 4.21 20.11
CA SER A 534 7.40 4.26 21.58
C SER A 534 5.95 4.21 22.05
N LYS A 535 5.73 3.65 23.24
CA LYS A 535 4.42 3.64 23.93
C LYS A 535 4.18 4.95 24.69
N ASP A 536 5.24 5.70 24.97
CA ASP A 536 5.16 6.93 25.74
C ASP A 536 4.56 8.05 24.87
N LYS A 537 3.65 8.81 25.49
CA LYS A 537 2.82 9.80 24.79
C LYS A 537 3.71 10.89 24.19
N SER A 538 3.44 11.26 22.94
CA SER A 538 4.02 12.39 22.18
C SER A 538 5.46 12.26 21.66
N GLU A 539 6.17 11.16 21.95
CA GLU A 539 7.58 10.99 21.54
C GLU A 539 7.81 9.92 20.47
N SER A 540 6.79 9.09 20.18
CA SER A 540 6.90 8.06 19.14
C SER A 540 7.19 8.65 17.76
N PHE A 541 7.68 7.80 16.84
CA PHE A 541 7.80 8.13 15.43
C PHE A 541 6.48 8.62 14.86
N GLN A 542 6.51 9.74 14.13
CA GLN A 542 5.38 10.31 13.42
C GLN A 542 5.75 10.45 11.94
N GLY A 543 4.95 9.83 11.08
CA GLY A 543 5.27 9.72 9.65
C GLY A 543 4.90 8.35 9.10
N PHE A 544 5.62 7.91 8.06
CA PHE A 544 5.34 6.66 7.36
C PHE A 544 6.58 5.78 7.35
N ILE A 545 6.37 4.49 7.55
CA ILE A 545 7.42 3.46 7.45
C ILE A 545 7.04 2.51 6.34
N HIS A 546 8.00 2.24 5.45
CA HIS A 546 7.80 1.30 4.35
C HIS A 546 8.46 -0.05 4.59
N GLU A 547 9.63 -0.08 5.22
CA GLU A 547 10.40 -1.31 5.37
C GLU A 547 11.38 -1.19 6.53
N VAL A 548 11.54 -2.27 7.29
CA VAL A 548 12.51 -2.37 8.40
C VAL A 548 13.26 -3.69 8.32
N ARG A 549 14.59 -3.62 8.43
CA ARG A 549 15.48 -4.79 8.36
C ARG A 549 16.48 -4.76 9.50
N TYR A 550 16.54 -5.82 10.29
CA TYR A 550 17.53 -5.99 11.35
C TYR A 550 18.49 -7.13 11.02
N TRP A 551 19.78 -6.90 11.18
CA TRP A 551 20.86 -7.83 10.86
C TRP A 551 21.77 -8.05 12.08
N LYS A 552 22.23 -9.28 12.27
CA LYS A 552 23.22 -9.68 13.28
C LYS A 552 24.68 -9.50 12.80
N GLU A 553 24.92 -8.50 11.97
CA GLU A 553 26.25 -8.19 11.45
C GLU A 553 26.36 -6.69 11.14
N SER A 554 27.59 -6.17 11.09
CA SER A 554 27.86 -4.83 10.57
C SER A 554 28.03 -4.92 9.05
N ARG A 555 27.06 -4.42 8.29
CA ARG A 555 27.07 -4.48 6.81
C ARG A 555 27.95 -3.37 6.24
N THR A 556 28.62 -3.67 5.12
CA THR A 556 29.42 -2.66 4.40
C THR A 556 28.52 -1.73 3.59
N ILE A 557 29.05 -0.56 3.20
CA ILE A 557 28.32 0.39 2.37
C ILE A 557 27.92 -0.18 1.01
N GLU A 558 28.75 -1.06 0.42
CA GLU A 558 28.45 -1.76 -0.83
C GLU A 558 27.27 -2.71 -0.64
N GLN A 559 27.28 -3.50 0.45
CA GLN A 559 26.18 -4.40 0.79
C GLN A 559 24.88 -3.65 1.03
N ILE A 560 24.94 -2.49 1.68
CA ILE A 560 23.79 -1.62 1.93
C ILE A 560 23.25 -1.09 0.58
N ARG A 561 24.11 -0.51 -0.25
CA ARG A 561 23.73 0.05 -1.57
C ARG A 561 23.13 -0.98 -2.51
N GLN A 562 23.70 -2.19 -2.55
CA GLN A 562 23.20 -3.28 -3.40
C GLN A 562 21.79 -3.73 -3.00
N THR A 563 21.45 -3.69 -1.71
CA THR A 563 20.15 -4.13 -1.21
C THR A 563 19.14 -3.02 -0.95
N ALA A 564 19.54 -1.75 -1.05
CA ALA A 564 18.70 -0.60 -0.68
C ALA A 564 17.41 -0.48 -1.52
N ALA A 565 17.48 -0.76 -2.82
CA ALA A 565 16.32 -0.65 -3.72
C ALA A 565 15.78 -2.02 -4.18
N SER A 566 16.14 -3.10 -3.49
CA SER A 566 15.77 -4.47 -3.88
C SER A 566 15.11 -5.25 -2.76
N ILE A 567 14.28 -6.22 -3.17
CA ILE A 567 13.66 -7.20 -2.29
C ILE A 567 14.72 -8.20 -1.82
N LEU A 568 14.77 -8.49 -0.53
CA LEU A 568 15.71 -9.47 0.00
C LEU A 568 15.30 -10.90 -0.35
N HIS A 569 16.25 -11.71 -0.80
CA HIS A 569 16.10 -13.16 -0.87
C HIS A 569 16.42 -13.77 0.49
N VAL A 570 15.42 -13.85 1.37
CA VAL A 570 15.56 -14.27 2.78
C VAL A 570 16.41 -15.55 2.94
N ALA A 571 16.22 -16.54 2.07
CA ALA A 571 16.99 -17.79 2.07
C ALA A 571 18.52 -17.61 1.90
N LYS A 572 18.96 -16.52 1.27
CA LYS A 572 20.38 -16.17 1.09
C LYS A 572 20.93 -15.31 2.24
N CYS A 573 20.07 -14.79 3.11
CA CYS A 573 20.39 -13.80 4.14
C CYS A 573 20.52 -14.45 5.52
N LYS A 574 21.62 -15.18 5.77
CA LYS A 574 21.82 -15.94 7.03
C LYS A 574 21.80 -15.07 8.30
N SER A 575 22.37 -13.87 8.22
CA SER A 575 22.52 -12.88 9.30
C SER A 575 21.26 -12.02 9.56
N LEU A 576 20.23 -12.09 8.71
CA LEU A 576 18.98 -11.33 8.86
C LEU A 576 18.22 -11.84 10.09
N LEU A 577 17.82 -10.96 11.01
CA LEU A 577 17.10 -11.28 12.24
C LEU A 577 15.63 -10.89 12.23
N GLY A 578 15.29 -9.84 11.49
CA GLY A 578 13.93 -9.36 11.35
C GLY A 578 13.78 -8.62 10.05
N TYR A 579 12.67 -8.85 9.35
CA TYR A 579 12.36 -8.22 8.08
C TYR A 579 10.86 -7.92 7.97
N TRP A 580 10.48 -6.68 8.20
CA TRP A 580 9.11 -6.21 8.05
C TRP A 580 8.99 -5.39 6.78
N THR A 581 8.19 -5.88 5.84
CA THR A 581 7.92 -5.21 4.56
C THR A 581 6.69 -4.33 4.64
N PHE A 582 5.79 -4.53 5.60
CA PHE A 582 4.51 -3.81 5.72
C PHE A 582 3.63 -3.97 4.47
N GLU A 583 3.51 -5.19 3.92
CA GLU A 583 2.69 -5.50 2.73
C GLU A 583 1.27 -5.96 3.06
N GLU A 584 0.94 -6.13 4.34
CA GLU A 584 -0.33 -6.71 4.80
C GLU A 584 -1.52 -5.84 4.36
N GLY A 585 -1.35 -4.51 4.46
CA GLY A 585 -2.27 -3.51 3.91
C GLY A 585 -3.57 -3.34 4.69
N LEU A 586 -3.80 -4.11 5.75
CA LEU A 586 -4.94 -4.06 6.64
C LEU A 586 -4.69 -4.86 7.93
N GLY A 587 -5.44 -4.55 8.99
CA GLY A 587 -5.38 -5.21 10.30
C GLY A 587 -4.29 -4.68 11.23
N ASP A 588 -4.16 -5.28 12.41
CA ASP A 588 -3.30 -4.73 13.48
C ASP A 588 -2.05 -5.58 13.72
N LEU A 589 -1.67 -6.41 12.76
CA LEU A 589 -0.54 -7.33 12.88
C LEU A 589 0.38 -7.21 11.67
N VAL A 590 1.69 -7.35 11.92
CA VAL A 590 2.72 -7.41 10.89
C VAL A 590 3.59 -8.65 11.07
N ASP A 591 3.93 -9.27 9.96
CA ASP A 591 4.71 -10.49 9.90
C ASP A 591 6.19 -10.19 9.67
N ASP A 592 7.05 -10.96 10.36
CA ASP A 592 8.48 -11.01 10.06
C ASP A 592 8.72 -11.97 8.89
N MET A 593 9.10 -11.41 7.74
CA MET A 593 9.42 -12.18 6.53
C MET A 593 10.68 -13.05 6.69
N SER A 594 11.50 -12.81 7.72
CA SER A 594 12.63 -13.69 8.07
C SER A 594 12.21 -14.94 8.84
N LEU A 595 10.97 -14.98 9.34
CA LEU A 595 10.39 -16.06 10.15
C LEU A 595 11.20 -16.38 11.43
N LYS A 596 11.91 -15.39 11.98
CA LYS A 596 12.73 -15.55 13.19
C LYS A 596 12.10 -14.91 14.42
N LEU A 597 11.23 -13.92 14.21
CA LEU A 597 10.50 -13.22 15.26
C LEU A 597 9.01 -13.54 15.19
N PRO A 598 8.30 -13.49 16.34
CA PRO A 598 6.86 -13.67 16.35
C PRO A 598 6.16 -12.52 15.61
N ARG A 599 4.95 -12.80 15.13
CA ARG A 599 4.05 -11.79 14.59
C ARG A 599 3.90 -10.63 15.58
N SER A 600 4.08 -9.42 15.08
CA SER A 600 4.16 -8.21 15.90
C SER A 600 2.85 -7.43 15.82
N ALA A 601 2.38 -6.89 16.95
CA ALA A 601 1.15 -6.11 16.99
C ALA A 601 1.42 -4.62 16.72
N CYS A 602 0.62 -4.02 15.85
CA CYS A 602 0.62 -2.60 15.56
C CYS A 602 -0.43 -1.89 16.41
N LEU A 603 -0.05 -0.79 17.07
CA LEU A 603 -0.94 0.02 17.89
C LEU A 603 -0.90 1.46 17.39
N GLU A 604 -2.09 2.07 17.30
CA GLU A 604 -2.32 3.43 16.79
C GLU A 604 -1.67 3.74 15.43
N THR A 605 -1.46 2.72 14.60
CA THR A 605 -1.01 2.88 13.22
C THR A 605 -2.17 2.81 12.24
N ASN A 606 -1.96 3.28 11.01
CA ASN A 606 -2.89 3.11 9.90
C ASN A 606 -2.16 2.52 8.69
N TRP A 607 -2.87 1.77 7.86
CA TRP A 607 -2.38 1.34 6.56
C TRP A 607 -2.63 2.41 5.52
N VAL A 608 -1.62 2.69 4.70
CA VAL A 608 -1.75 3.54 3.50
C VAL A 608 -1.29 2.77 2.30
N THR A 609 -2.15 2.68 1.28
CA THR A 609 -1.91 1.97 0.02
C THR A 609 -1.54 2.95 -1.08
N TYR A 610 -0.63 2.54 -1.97
CA TYR A 610 -0.23 3.28 -3.17
C TYR A 610 -1.26 3.13 -4.31
N ASP A 611 -2.55 3.02 -3.98
CA ASP A 611 -3.66 2.78 -4.92
C ASP A 611 -4.23 4.08 -5.52
N SER A 612 -4.19 5.16 -4.77
CA SER A 612 -4.70 6.47 -5.19
C SER A 612 -3.62 7.34 -5.85
N PRO A 613 -3.98 8.15 -6.85
CA PRO A 613 -3.06 9.13 -7.43
C PRO A 613 -2.56 10.15 -6.41
N GLN A 614 -3.37 10.52 -5.40
CA GLN A 614 -2.94 11.48 -4.38
C GLN A 614 -1.78 10.91 -3.55
N VAL A 615 -1.85 9.64 -3.14
CA VAL A 615 -0.75 8.97 -2.41
C VAL A 615 0.49 8.87 -3.30
N ARG A 616 0.35 8.42 -4.56
CA ARG A 616 1.49 8.34 -5.49
C ARG A 616 2.13 9.70 -5.79
N LYS A 617 1.34 10.77 -5.88
CA LYS A 617 1.84 12.13 -6.05
C LYS A 617 2.57 12.63 -4.81
N ARG A 618 2.05 12.33 -3.61
CA ARG A 618 2.65 12.72 -2.33
C ARG A 618 3.96 11.99 -2.06
N PHE A 619 4.00 10.68 -2.23
CA PHE A 619 5.13 9.83 -1.82
C PHE A 619 6.06 9.40 -2.95
N GLY A 620 5.66 9.60 -4.21
CA GLY A 620 6.39 9.13 -5.38
C GLY A 620 6.30 7.62 -5.57
N LEU A 621 7.38 7.03 -6.07
CA LEU A 621 7.51 5.57 -6.15
C LEU A 621 7.87 5.01 -4.77
N PRO A 622 7.33 3.84 -4.38
CA PRO A 622 7.76 3.18 -3.15
C PRO A 622 9.28 2.92 -3.17
N PRO A 623 9.99 3.06 -2.03
CA PRO A 623 11.45 2.90 -1.96
C PRO A 623 11.96 1.54 -2.43
N THR A 624 11.17 0.50 -2.20
CA THR A 624 11.45 -0.88 -2.60
C THR A 624 10.28 -1.46 -3.38
N PRO A 625 10.52 -2.37 -4.35
CA PRO A 625 9.45 -3.13 -5.00
C PRO A 625 8.72 -4.03 -3.97
N SER A 626 7.49 -4.45 -4.28
CA SER A 626 6.73 -5.31 -3.36
C SER A 626 7.40 -6.68 -3.25
N LEU A 627 7.54 -7.26 -2.06
CA LEU A 627 7.96 -8.65 -1.86
C LEU A 627 7.11 -9.63 -2.69
N ARG A 628 5.80 -9.36 -2.83
CA ARG A 628 4.88 -10.08 -3.72
C ARG A 628 5.34 -10.09 -5.19
N ASP A 629 6.07 -9.06 -5.62
CA ASP A 629 6.59 -8.96 -6.98
C ASP A 629 7.77 -9.92 -7.22
N GLN A 630 8.41 -10.48 -6.18
CA GLN A 630 9.62 -11.32 -6.33
C GLN A 630 9.40 -12.54 -7.22
N THR A 631 8.21 -13.14 -7.17
CA THR A 631 7.85 -14.31 -7.99
C THR A 631 7.20 -13.93 -9.32
N CYS A 632 6.90 -12.65 -9.55
CA CYS A 632 6.20 -12.16 -10.72
C CYS A 632 7.10 -12.02 -11.95
N CYS A 633 6.48 -12.01 -13.13
CA CYS A 633 7.14 -11.66 -14.37
C CYS A 633 7.55 -10.19 -14.41
N VAL A 634 8.85 -9.92 -14.53
CA VAL A 634 9.42 -8.56 -14.66
C VAL A 634 8.77 -7.77 -15.82
N VAL A 635 8.40 -8.45 -16.90
CA VAL A 635 7.69 -7.81 -18.02
C VAL A 635 6.29 -7.35 -17.58
N ASN A 636 5.54 -8.20 -16.86
CA ASN A 636 4.22 -7.83 -16.34
C ASN A 636 4.30 -6.74 -15.27
N GLN A 637 5.34 -6.77 -14.41
CA GLN A 637 5.61 -5.68 -13.45
C GLN A 637 5.81 -4.34 -14.18
N LYS A 638 6.62 -4.32 -15.24
CA LYS A 638 6.83 -3.10 -16.04
C LYS A 638 5.53 -2.64 -16.70
N LEU A 639 4.73 -3.55 -17.24
CA LEU A 639 3.41 -3.23 -17.80
C LEU A 639 2.45 -2.66 -16.73
N LYS A 640 2.45 -3.20 -15.50
CA LYS A 640 1.68 -2.66 -14.36
C LYS A 640 2.07 -1.20 -14.09
N LEU A 641 3.36 -0.92 -13.96
CA LEU A 641 3.87 0.44 -13.71
C LEU A 641 3.51 1.41 -14.84
N LEU A 642 3.61 0.97 -16.10
CA LEU A 642 3.24 1.79 -17.25
C LEU A 642 1.73 2.07 -17.29
N ALA A 643 0.90 1.05 -17.03
CA ALA A 643 -0.55 1.20 -16.96
C ALA A 643 -0.97 2.11 -15.80
N GLN A 644 -0.30 2.01 -14.65
CA GLN A 644 -0.55 2.87 -13.49
C GLN A 644 -0.18 4.32 -13.79
N ARG A 645 1.00 4.57 -14.38
CA ARG A 645 1.41 5.92 -14.82
C ARG A 645 0.47 6.49 -15.88
N ALA A 646 -0.07 5.67 -16.78
CA ALA A 646 -1.06 6.11 -17.75
C ALA A 646 -2.34 6.57 -17.05
N ARG A 647 -2.89 5.78 -16.11
CA ARG A 647 -4.06 6.18 -15.31
C ARG A 647 -3.81 7.44 -14.48
N ASP A 648 -2.63 7.58 -13.89
CA ASP A 648 -2.27 8.77 -13.13
C ASP A 648 -2.26 10.02 -14.00
N ARG A 649 -1.72 9.93 -15.22
CA ARG A 649 -1.77 11.02 -16.21
C ARG A 649 -3.19 11.32 -16.71
N GLU A 650 -4.07 10.33 -16.74
CA GLU A 650 -5.49 10.54 -17.07
C GLU A 650 -6.21 11.35 -15.99
N LEU A 651 -5.88 11.10 -14.72
CA LEU A 651 -6.46 11.78 -13.57
C LEU A 651 -5.74 13.11 -13.23
N GLU A 652 -4.57 13.36 -13.82
CA GLU A 652 -3.84 14.61 -13.66
C GLU A 652 -4.59 15.74 -14.36
N VAL A 653 -5.19 16.62 -13.57
CA VAL A 653 -5.83 17.83 -14.04
C VAL A 653 -4.85 19.00 -13.98
N VAL A 654 -4.80 19.79 -15.05
CA VAL A 654 -3.93 20.95 -15.18
C VAL A 654 -4.76 22.17 -15.56
N PRO A 655 -4.44 23.36 -15.04
CA PRO A 655 -5.10 24.59 -15.45
C PRO A 655 -4.81 24.86 -16.93
N CYS A 656 -5.79 25.43 -17.63
CA CYS A 656 -5.60 25.82 -19.03
C CYS A 656 -4.45 26.85 -19.15
N ARG A 657 -3.46 26.56 -20.02
CA ARG A 657 -2.34 27.48 -20.32
C ARG A 657 -2.75 28.80 -20.96
N GLN A 658 -3.96 28.88 -21.51
CA GLN A 658 -4.54 30.11 -22.05
C GLN A 658 -5.35 30.86 -20.99
N HIS A 659 -5.29 30.42 -19.72
CA HIS A 659 -5.89 31.06 -18.55
C HIS A 659 -7.42 31.29 -18.64
N CYS A 660 -8.15 30.40 -19.33
CA CYS A 660 -9.62 30.45 -19.38
C CYS A 660 -10.31 29.91 -18.10
N GLU A 661 -9.59 29.85 -16.98
CA GLU A 661 -10.04 29.37 -15.65
C GLU A 661 -10.51 27.91 -15.56
N GLN A 662 -10.59 27.19 -16.67
CA GLN A 662 -10.94 25.77 -16.70
C GLN A 662 -9.73 24.89 -16.35
N VAL A 663 -9.98 23.89 -15.51
CA VAL A 663 -9.02 22.81 -15.21
C VAL A 663 -9.41 21.60 -16.05
N VAL A 664 -8.48 21.09 -16.85
CA VAL A 664 -8.72 19.99 -17.79
C VAL A 664 -7.73 18.87 -17.54
N ALA A 665 -8.13 17.62 -17.83
CA ALA A 665 -7.19 16.51 -17.79
C ALA A 665 -6.01 16.80 -18.73
N SER A 666 -4.78 16.52 -18.29
CA SER A 666 -3.53 16.82 -19.00
C SER A 666 -3.56 16.28 -20.44
N ARG A 667 -4.09 15.07 -20.64
CA ARG A 667 -4.29 14.45 -21.97
C ARG A 667 -5.29 15.19 -22.89
N HIS A 668 -6.22 15.94 -22.32
CA HIS A 668 -7.25 16.68 -23.06
C HIS A 668 -6.88 18.16 -23.21
N LEU A 669 -5.77 18.62 -22.64
CA LEU A 669 -5.36 20.03 -22.70
C LEU A 669 -5.21 20.52 -24.15
N GLU A 670 -4.62 19.72 -25.04
CA GLU A 670 -4.48 20.07 -26.47
C GLU A 670 -5.83 20.12 -27.19
N SER A 671 -6.71 19.14 -26.94
CA SER A 671 -8.07 19.14 -27.48
C SER A 671 -8.86 20.35 -27.01
N HIS A 672 -8.73 20.67 -25.72
CA HIS A 672 -9.31 21.84 -25.11
C HIS A 672 -8.82 23.12 -25.81
N HIS A 673 -7.49 23.33 -25.93
CA HIS A 673 -6.93 24.50 -26.64
C HIS A 673 -7.40 24.62 -28.08
N ARG A 674 -7.61 23.50 -28.78
CA ARG A 674 -7.98 23.49 -30.19
C ARG A 674 -9.47 23.69 -30.44
N ALA A 675 -10.34 23.11 -29.61
CA ALA A 675 -11.77 22.99 -29.92
C ALA A 675 -12.69 23.65 -28.89
N GLU A 676 -12.30 23.71 -27.62
CA GLU A 676 -13.20 24.07 -26.53
C GLU A 676 -12.88 25.43 -25.91
N CYS A 677 -11.59 25.79 -25.82
CA CYS A 677 -11.13 26.97 -25.12
C CYS A 677 -11.73 28.24 -25.72
N VAL A 678 -12.21 29.14 -24.85
CA VAL A 678 -12.78 30.44 -25.22
C VAL A 678 -11.71 31.40 -25.74
N HIS A 679 -10.45 31.20 -25.34
CA HIS A 679 -9.31 32.00 -25.80
C HIS A 679 -8.55 31.36 -26.96
N ARG A 680 -9.11 30.32 -27.59
CA ARG A 680 -8.51 29.72 -28.78
C ARG A 680 -8.51 30.71 -29.95
N MET A 681 -7.50 30.61 -30.80
CA MET A 681 -7.41 31.40 -32.02
C MET A 681 -8.29 30.79 -33.11
N VAL A 682 -9.20 31.58 -33.66
CA VAL A 682 -10.10 31.20 -34.76
C VAL A 682 -9.94 32.15 -35.93
N VAL A 683 -10.15 31.64 -37.13
CA VAL A 683 -10.23 32.44 -38.36
C VAL A 683 -11.66 32.93 -38.52
N CYS A 684 -11.84 34.14 -39.07
CA CYS A 684 -13.17 34.66 -39.39
C CYS A 684 -13.97 33.68 -40.27
N LYS A 685 -15.27 33.53 -39.99
CA LYS A 685 -16.17 32.65 -40.74
C LYS A 685 -16.63 33.25 -42.08
N GLU A 686 -16.48 34.56 -42.27
CA GLU A 686 -16.90 35.22 -43.50
C GLU A 686 -15.93 34.91 -44.64
N VAL A 687 -16.48 34.46 -45.77
CA VAL A 687 -15.71 34.09 -46.95
C VAL A 687 -14.90 35.31 -47.45
N GLY A 688 -13.58 35.15 -47.49
CA GLY A 688 -12.66 36.23 -47.91
C GLY A 688 -12.23 37.18 -46.79
N CYS A 689 -12.38 36.80 -45.51
CA CYS A 689 -11.73 37.41 -44.37
C CYS A 689 -10.77 36.41 -43.71
N ASP A 690 -9.46 36.66 -43.81
CA ASP A 690 -8.41 35.76 -43.27
C ASP A 690 -7.90 36.19 -41.87
N GLN A 691 -8.63 37.09 -41.21
CA GLN A 691 -8.25 37.59 -39.88
C GLN A 691 -8.37 36.49 -38.83
N VAL A 692 -7.35 36.39 -37.97
CA VAL A 692 -7.28 35.45 -36.86
C VAL A 692 -7.41 36.21 -35.54
N PHE A 693 -8.33 35.79 -34.69
CA PHE A 693 -8.62 36.44 -33.40
C PHE A 693 -9.00 35.39 -32.34
N ARG A 694 -9.02 35.78 -31.06
CA ARG A 694 -9.50 34.90 -30.00
C ARG A 694 -11.01 34.75 -30.13
N LEU A 695 -11.56 33.55 -29.92
CA LEU A 695 -13.00 33.34 -30.03
C LEU A 695 -13.83 34.31 -29.14
N SER A 696 -13.33 34.65 -27.95
CA SER A 696 -13.93 35.68 -27.08
C SER A 696 -14.20 37.01 -27.79
N ASP A 697 -13.38 37.34 -28.79
CA ASP A 697 -13.38 38.63 -29.48
C ASP A 697 -14.16 38.57 -30.80
N GLU A 698 -14.81 37.43 -31.12
CA GLU A 698 -15.57 37.21 -32.37
C GLU A 698 -16.63 38.29 -32.59
N SER A 699 -17.39 38.61 -31.54
CA SER A 699 -18.43 39.64 -31.61
C SER A 699 -17.88 41.04 -31.86
N GLU A 700 -16.70 41.36 -31.34
CA GLU A 700 -16.05 42.64 -31.59
C GLU A 700 -15.52 42.70 -33.02
N HIS A 701 -14.84 41.64 -33.47
CA HIS A 701 -14.33 41.54 -34.83
C HIS A 701 -15.44 41.71 -35.87
N LEU A 702 -16.55 40.98 -35.74
CA LEU A 702 -17.66 41.05 -36.70
C LEU A 702 -18.31 42.44 -36.75
N ARG A 703 -18.43 43.13 -35.60
CA ARG A 703 -19.08 44.45 -35.54
C ARG A 703 -18.21 45.61 -36.02
N THR A 704 -16.88 45.53 -35.90
CA THR A 704 -16.03 46.71 -36.13
C THR A 704 -14.85 46.48 -37.08
N LYS A 705 -14.38 45.24 -37.24
CA LYS A 705 -13.13 44.94 -37.98
C LYS A 705 -13.37 44.13 -39.26
N CYS A 706 -14.45 43.34 -39.33
CA CYS A 706 -14.72 42.47 -40.48
C CYS A 706 -15.44 43.24 -41.60
N GLU A 707 -14.66 43.79 -42.54
CA GLU A 707 -15.21 44.50 -43.71
C GLU A 707 -16.21 43.67 -44.50
N ARG A 708 -15.96 42.36 -44.65
CA ARG A 708 -16.86 41.42 -45.35
C ARG A 708 -18.22 41.30 -44.65
N HIS A 709 -18.22 41.17 -43.33
CA HIS A 709 -19.43 41.09 -42.54
C HIS A 709 -20.22 42.39 -42.62
N LEU A 710 -19.54 43.54 -42.46
CA LEU A 710 -20.15 44.86 -42.55
C LEU A 710 -20.75 45.12 -43.93
N LEU A 711 -20.06 44.76 -45.01
CA LEU A 711 -20.57 44.86 -46.37
C LEU A 711 -21.81 43.97 -46.57
N ARG A 712 -21.80 42.75 -46.04
CA ARG A 712 -22.95 41.84 -46.12
C ARG A 712 -24.16 42.44 -45.40
N ASP A 713 -23.97 42.96 -44.19
CA ASP A 713 -25.01 43.62 -43.42
C ASP A 713 -25.55 44.86 -44.15
N GLU A 714 -24.67 45.65 -44.78
CA GLU A 714 -25.08 46.79 -45.60
C GLU A 714 -25.90 46.36 -46.82
N LEU A 715 -25.48 45.31 -47.53
CA LEU A 715 -26.22 44.77 -48.68
C LEU A 715 -27.60 44.26 -48.27
N VAL A 716 -27.69 43.58 -47.12
CA VAL A 716 -28.96 43.13 -46.55
C VAL A 716 -29.86 44.32 -46.21
N ARG A 717 -29.32 45.36 -45.55
CA ARG A 717 -30.07 46.61 -45.30
C ARG A 717 -30.57 47.24 -46.59
N ARG A 718 -29.70 47.45 -47.58
CA ARG A 718 -30.08 48.02 -48.89
C ARG A 718 -31.13 47.18 -49.61
N PHE A 719 -31.07 45.85 -49.49
CA PHE A 719 -32.08 44.96 -50.04
C PHE A 719 -33.45 45.16 -49.39
N HIS A 720 -33.49 45.28 -48.06
CA HIS A 720 -34.71 45.59 -47.32
C HIS A 720 -35.24 46.99 -47.65
N ASP A 721 -34.39 48.02 -47.67
CA ASP A 721 -34.77 49.40 -47.98
C ASP A 721 -35.42 49.54 -49.37
N LYS A 722 -34.91 48.81 -50.37
CA LYS A 722 -35.48 48.80 -51.73
C LYS A 722 -36.86 48.14 -51.80
N ARG A 723 -37.15 47.20 -50.89
CA ARG A 723 -38.42 46.46 -50.81
C ARG A 723 -39.40 47.06 -49.80
N GLU A 724 -38.95 48.04 -49.03
CA GLU A 724 -39.78 48.77 -48.08
C GLU A 724 -41.00 49.37 -48.80
N LEU A 725 -42.19 49.16 -48.23
CA LEU A 725 -43.43 49.70 -48.75
C LEU A 725 -43.58 51.15 -48.30
N VAL A 726 -43.40 52.06 -49.25
CA VAL A 726 -43.52 53.50 -49.05
C VAL A 726 -44.82 54.02 -49.66
N GLU A 727 -45.30 55.13 -49.13
CA GLU A 727 -46.48 55.82 -49.66
C GLU A 727 -46.13 56.53 -50.97
N CYS A 728 -47.11 56.60 -51.87
CA CYS A 728 -46.94 57.28 -53.15
C CYS A 728 -46.78 58.80 -52.95
N VAL A 729 -45.78 59.40 -53.60
CA VAL A 729 -45.53 60.86 -53.52
C VAL A 729 -46.69 61.68 -54.09
N LEU A 730 -47.45 61.09 -55.05
CA LEU A 730 -48.66 61.69 -55.62
C LEU A 730 -49.91 61.41 -54.75
N ASN A 731 -49.71 60.90 -53.53
CA ASN A 731 -50.73 60.65 -52.51
C ASN A 731 -51.91 59.79 -53.02
N CYS A 732 -51.60 58.74 -53.77
CA CYS A 732 -52.58 57.71 -54.11
C CYS A 732 -52.68 56.68 -52.95
N PRO A 733 -53.78 55.91 -52.86
CA PRO A 733 -53.99 54.98 -51.75
C PRO A 733 -53.10 53.72 -51.79
N GLU A 734 -52.23 53.55 -52.79
CA GLU A 734 -51.39 52.36 -52.93
C GLU A 734 -50.05 52.51 -52.22
N ARG A 735 -49.65 51.51 -51.42
CA ARG A 735 -48.30 51.40 -50.87
C ARG A 735 -47.43 50.63 -51.85
N VAL A 736 -46.34 51.24 -52.29
CA VAL A 736 -45.51 50.72 -53.38
C VAL A 736 -44.12 50.41 -52.83
N GLN A 737 -43.51 49.32 -53.31
CA GLN A 737 -42.11 49.05 -52.99
C GLN A 737 -41.26 50.24 -53.44
N ARG A 738 -40.37 50.74 -52.57
CA ARG A 738 -39.55 51.93 -52.85
C ARG A 738 -38.83 51.85 -54.21
N ARG A 739 -38.35 50.68 -54.61
CA ARG A 739 -37.72 50.46 -55.93
C ARG A 739 -38.64 50.67 -57.15
N LEU A 740 -39.96 50.52 -56.98
CA LEU A 740 -40.97 50.67 -58.03
C LEU A 740 -41.72 52.01 -57.95
N LEU A 741 -41.44 52.83 -56.93
CA LEU A 741 -42.15 54.08 -56.68
C LEU A 741 -42.12 55.03 -57.87
N THR A 742 -40.96 55.16 -58.54
CA THR A 742 -40.80 56.00 -59.73
C THR A 742 -41.65 55.50 -60.89
N LEU A 743 -41.62 54.20 -61.19
CA LEU A 743 -42.42 53.59 -62.24
C LEU A 743 -43.91 53.78 -61.96
N HIS A 744 -44.33 53.51 -60.72
CA HIS A 744 -45.71 53.71 -60.29
C HIS A 744 -46.16 55.16 -60.51
N CYS A 745 -45.41 56.15 -60.00
CA CYS A 745 -45.80 57.56 -60.12
C CYS A 745 -45.96 58.03 -61.57
N HIS A 746 -45.14 57.53 -62.50
CA HIS A 746 -45.15 57.99 -63.89
C HIS A 746 -46.13 57.23 -64.80
N LYS A 747 -46.34 55.93 -64.57
CA LYS A 747 -47.09 55.07 -65.52
C LYS A 747 -48.39 54.53 -64.97
N GLU A 748 -48.44 54.18 -63.68
CA GLU A 748 -49.52 53.38 -63.10
C GLU A 748 -50.43 54.22 -62.20
N CYS A 749 -49.88 55.25 -61.55
CA CYS A 749 -50.58 56.03 -60.56
C CYS A 749 -51.84 56.70 -61.13
N VAL A 750 -52.95 56.59 -60.39
CA VAL A 750 -54.24 57.21 -60.70
C VAL A 750 -54.19 58.74 -60.58
N ASN A 751 -53.28 59.26 -59.75
CA ASN A 751 -53.05 60.69 -59.57
C ASN A 751 -51.95 61.23 -60.50
N ARG A 752 -51.43 60.44 -61.46
CA ARG A 752 -50.43 60.93 -62.42
C ARG A 752 -51.03 62.01 -63.33
N LEU A 753 -50.20 62.93 -63.78
CA LEU A 753 -50.59 63.95 -64.76
C LEU A 753 -50.49 63.36 -66.17
N ILE A 754 -51.56 63.50 -66.95
CA ILE A 754 -51.64 63.11 -68.36
C ILE A 754 -52.17 64.28 -69.17
N THR A 755 -51.82 64.35 -70.45
CA THR A 755 -52.39 65.35 -71.37
C THR A 755 -53.74 64.89 -71.91
N CYS A 756 -54.62 65.84 -72.24
CA CYS A 756 -55.89 65.55 -72.90
C CYS A 756 -55.65 64.78 -74.22
N PRO A 757 -56.40 63.69 -74.51
CA PRO A 757 -56.29 62.93 -75.76
C PRO A 757 -56.64 63.72 -77.03
N TRP A 758 -57.35 64.84 -76.89
CA TRP A 758 -57.66 65.73 -78.00
C TRP A 758 -56.55 66.80 -78.09
N ASP A 759 -55.75 66.71 -79.15
CA ASP A 759 -54.57 67.57 -79.36
C ASP A 759 -54.92 69.06 -79.37
N ASP A 760 -56.15 69.42 -79.76
CA ASP A 760 -56.64 70.80 -79.77
C ASP A 760 -57.07 71.33 -78.39
N CYS A 761 -57.18 70.47 -77.37
CA CYS A 761 -57.48 70.88 -76.00
C CYS A 761 -56.21 71.22 -75.20
N GLY A 762 -55.13 70.44 -75.36
CA GLY A 762 -53.81 70.72 -74.77
C GLY A 762 -53.68 70.74 -73.23
N GLU A 763 -54.76 70.59 -72.45
CA GLU A 763 -54.72 70.64 -70.98
C GLU A 763 -54.05 69.41 -70.35
N THR A 764 -53.28 69.63 -69.27
CA THR A 764 -52.75 68.57 -68.40
C THR A 764 -53.69 68.32 -67.23
N ILE A 765 -54.09 67.06 -67.07
CA ILE A 765 -55.18 66.65 -66.20
C ILE A 765 -54.69 65.49 -65.33
N VAL A 766 -55.22 65.38 -64.12
CA VAL A 766 -54.99 64.20 -63.28
C VAL A 766 -55.70 62.99 -63.93
N ALA A 767 -54.99 61.86 -64.07
CA ALA A 767 -55.48 60.72 -64.84
C ALA A 767 -56.86 60.22 -64.39
N LYS A 768 -57.15 60.19 -63.08
CA LYS A 768 -58.47 59.79 -62.56
C LYS A 768 -59.62 60.72 -62.95
N THR A 769 -59.37 62.00 -63.23
CA THR A 769 -60.39 62.99 -63.60
C THR A 769 -60.53 63.15 -65.12
N LEU A 770 -59.82 62.34 -65.91
CA LEU A 770 -59.83 62.44 -67.37
C LEU A 770 -61.24 62.29 -67.94
N SER A 771 -62.04 61.34 -67.45
CA SER A 771 -63.42 61.15 -67.93
C SER A 771 -64.29 62.38 -67.68
N VAL A 772 -64.19 62.99 -66.49
CA VAL A 772 -64.92 64.21 -66.14
C VAL A 772 -64.52 65.36 -67.06
N HIS A 773 -63.21 65.56 -67.26
CA HIS A 773 -62.72 66.57 -68.20
C HIS A 773 -63.25 66.30 -69.62
N LEU A 774 -63.12 65.06 -70.11
CA LEU A 774 -63.60 64.70 -71.44
C LEU A 774 -65.11 64.89 -71.61
N ASP A 775 -65.92 64.74 -70.57
CA ASP A 775 -67.36 64.89 -70.67
C ASP A 775 -67.83 66.35 -70.54
N ARG A 776 -67.28 67.09 -69.58
CA ARG A 776 -67.79 68.40 -69.15
C ARG A 776 -66.88 69.58 -69.49
N ASP A 777 -65.59 69.45 -69.24
CA ASP A 777 -64.69 70.61 -69.19
C ASP A 777 -63.81 70.76 -70.45
N CYS A 778 -63.77 69.74 -71.30
CA CYS A 778 -62.96 69.72 -72.51
C CYS A 778 -63.53 70.66 -73.59
N LEU A 779 -62.78 71.70 -73.90
CA LEU A 779 -63.06 72.74 -74.91
C LEU A 779 -62.62 72.34 -76.34
N SER A 780 -62.37 71.06 -76.59
CA SER A 780 -62.00 70.57 -77.93
C SER A 780 -63.12 70.88 -78.94
N LYS A 781 -62.77 71.60 -80.00
CA LYS A 781 -63.71 71.93 -81.08
C LYS A 781 -64.11 70.68 -81.84
N ILE A 782 -63.18 69.72 -81.97
CA ILE A 782 -63.40 68.43 -82.62
C ILE A 782 -64.50 67.64 -81.89
N LYS A 783 -64.51 67.67 -80.56
CA LYS A 783 -65.53 67.01 -79.72
C LYS A 783 -66.93 67.61 -79.93
N GLU A 784 -67.08 68.94 -79.99
CA GLU A 784 -68.39 69.58 -80.20
C GLU A 784 -68.99 69.26 -81.57
N THR A 785 -68.18 69.26 -82.63
CA THR A 785 -68.63 68.83 -83.97
C THR A 785 -69.10 67.37 -84.01
N ARG A 786 -68.52 66.49 -83.19
CA ARG A 786 -68.92 65.08 -83.09
C ARG A 786 -70.14 64.82 -82.21
N ARG A 787 -70.52 65.78 -81.35
CA ARG A 787 -71.75 65.70 -80.52
C ARG A 787 -72.98 66.28 -81.20
N THR A 788 -72.79 67.11 -82.24
CA THR A 788 -73.87 67.78 -83.01
C THR A 788 -74.22 67.06 -84.32
N MET A 789 -73.42 66.07 -84.74
CA MET A 789 -73.79 64.97 -85.64
C MET A 789 -74.32 63.79 -84.83
#